data_AF-A0ABD2AQ29-F1
#
_entry.id   AF-A0ABD2AQ29-F1
#
_cell.length_a   1.000
_cell.length_b   1.000
_cell.length_c   1.000
_cell.angle_alpha   90.00
_cell.angle_beta   90.00
_cell.angle_gamma   90.00
#
_symmetry.space_group_name_H-M   'P 1'
#
loop_
_entity.id
_entity.type
_entity.pdbx_description
1 polymer ?
#
loop_
_entity_poly.entity_id
_entity_poly.type
_entity_poly.pdbx_seq_one_letter_code
_entity_poly.pdbx_strand_id
1 'polypeptide(L)'
;MPSILMSNTISSCFYFHLSIDEKKDLLKMAIIPPDPKYLLRGDMGCVHSLLFWINSDVEHLYAGCASGKIYIWDLKRNRILTQFDAGIDPCLTMHNINNNNLLVQQKCGSIKIYSMSDSHWSINKIIDHDYHSFCRCQVLSEDIIITALRDSNVGLYSVKSSNMELTLYSSEVPFPKKLGEVMAIKPLPSTDKKILVAYEIGLLVLWDITAKKVLHCMDIESCPMALDFETSHMQGIIGSPSEKLEIFNLSSNTLTTKCILTLKNPGTSVINIRPDRKLFTVGNWDGRLRIFSQKTLKQLAVLDQHKNTVHDIIYSPHYIEAYNCKYLMAAAGKDINSNVKYFLYDAIKIDGNEISRQIKEELKNDIDAWISVGNKKPKLVAILVGENPASQTYVRRKMESANFVGNIIFKNLCKNLTFIDLLMQITRLGIESYTINLKENTTQKILLENINSLNEDPSVDGIIVQLPLPKGLDEKEVCQAISPKKDVDGFHLENIGNLTLDSIGIIPATVLGVKELIVRSNIETFGKHAVVIGRSKHVGLPIALLLHADGTGATGGLDMTTTICHINTPSDQLKQMTRLADLVVVAAGVPGLVTKDMIKPGACVIDVGINRVKDKTTNRNILVGDVDYENVKKVAQYITPVPGGVGPMTVTMLLKNTFAVAMKNSQHKKHLENSIFEMR
;
A
#
# COMPACT_ATOMS: atom_id res chain seq x y z
N MET A 1 -6.66 -45.91 -2.83
CA MET A 1 -6.89 -44.60 -3.46
C MET A 1 -7.59 -43.70 -2.46
N PRO A 2 -6.94 -42.69 -1.89
CA PRO A 2 -7.63 -41.63 -1.18
C PRO A 2 -7.65 -40.34 -2.00
N SER A 3 -8.85 -39.80 -2.11
CA SER A 3 -9.21 -38.48 -2.60
C SER A 3 -8.48 -37.37 -1.84
N ILE A 4 -7.69 -36.57 -2.55
CA ILE A 4 -7.07 -35.35 -2.01
C ILE A 4 -8.11 -34.22 -2.10
N LEU A 5 -8.55 -33.76 -0.93
CA LEU A 5 -9.34 -32.54 -0.73
C LEU A 5 -8.58 -31.33 -1.27
N MET A 6 -9.14 -30.64 -2.27
CA MET A 6 -8.74 -29.29 -2.64
C MET A 6 -9.18 -28.31 -1.53
N SER A 7 -8.21 -27.74 -0.82
CA SER A 7 -8.43 -26.60 0.08
C SER A 7 -8.65 -25.33 -0.75
N ASN A 8 -9.91 -24.92 -0.90
CA ASN A 8 -10.25 -23.60 -1.41
C ASN A 8 -10.02 -22.57 -0.30
N THR A 9 -8.95 -21.80 -0.39
CA THR A 9 -8.71 -20.63 0.48
C THR A 9 -9.72 -19.52 0.15
N ILE A 10 -10.33 -18.97 1.20
CA ILE A 10 -11.38 -17.93 1.15
C ILE A 10 -10.75 -16.66 1.72
N SER A 11 -10.59 -15.61 0.92
CA SER A 11 -10.08 -14.30 1.42
C SER A 11 -11.23 -13.35 1.79
N SER A 12 -11.17 -12.75 2.96
CA SER A 12 -12.04 -11.64 3.40
C SER A 12 -11.32 -10.29 3.32
N CYS A 13 -12.07 -9.18 3.33
CA CYS A 13 -11.55 -7.81 3.20
C CYS A 13 -12.04 -6.93 4.36
N PHE A 14 -11.23 -5.96 4.80
CA PHE A 14 -11.61 -4.92 5.76
C PHE A 14 -11.58 -3.54 5.14
N TYR A 15 -12.61 -2.74 5.37
CA TYR A 15 -12.69 -1.38 4.86
C TYR A 15 -12.53 -0.35 6.00
N PHE A 16 -11.69 0.67 5.76
CA PHE A 16 -11.61 1.87 6.60
C PHE A 16 -12.32 3.04 5.95
N HIS A 17 -13.12 3.78 6.71
CA HIS A 17 -13.70 5.05 6.27
C HIS A 17 -13.22 6.19 7.19
N LEU A 18 -12.74 7.29 6.60
CA LEU A 18 -12.46 8.52 7.33
C LEU A 18 -13.78 9.14 7.81
N SER A 19 -13.73 9.78 8.98
CA SER A 19 -14.87 10.45 9.60
C SER A 19 -15.59 11.39 8.62
N ILE A 20 -16.91 11.26 8.54
CA ILE A 20 -17.75 12.33 7.98
C ILE A 20 -17.70 13.48 9.00
N ASP A 21 -17.04 14.58 8.62
CA ASP A 21 -16.89 15.77 9.45
C ASP A 21 -18.01 16.76 9.09
N GLU A 22 -18.96 16.97 10.00
CA GLU A 22 -20.23 17.70 9.75
C GLU A 22 -20.03 19.14 9.25
N LYS A 23 -18.83 19.73 9.37
CA LYS A 23 -18.62 21.17 9.18
C LYS A 23 -18.08 21.60 7.81
N LYS A 24 -17.67 20.71 6.91
CA LYS A 24 -17.15 21.11 5.58
C LYS A 24 -17.98 20.70 4.37
N ASP A 25 -18.93 19.78 4.53
CA ASP A 25 -19.64 19.18 3.39
C ASP A 25 -21.12 19.62 3.26
N LEU A 26 -21.54 20.66 3.99
CA LEU A 26 -22.91 21.17 3.95
C LEU A 26 -23.03 22.36 3.00
N LEU A 27 -22.99 22.11 1.69
CA LEU A 27 -23.68 22.92 0.68
C LEU A 27 -23.91 22.11 -0.60
N LYS A 28 -25.15 21.62 -0.73
CA LYS A 28 -25.84 21.18 -1.96
C LYS A 28 -25.08 20.21 -2.88
N MET A 29 -25.30 18.92 -2.66
CA MET A 29 -25.61 17.87 -3.66
C MET A 29 -25.63 16.52 -2.92
N ALA A 30 -26.30 15.50 -3.44
CA ALA A 30 -26.20 14.14 -2.90
C ALA A 30 -24.74 13.67 -3.04
N ILE A 31 -23.96 13.85 -1.96
CA ILE A 31 -22.55 13.47 -1.91
C ILE A 31 -22.50 11.95 -1.97
N ILE A 32 -21.88 11.43 -3.03
CA ILE A 32 -21.54 10.01 -3.12
C ILE A 32 -20.69 9.70 -1.88
N PRO A 33 -21.05 8.68 -1.07
CA PRO A 33 -20.27 8.36 0.11
C PRO A 33 -18.80 8.14 -0.25
N PRO A 34 -17.86 8.66 0.55
CA PRO A 34 -16.45 8.52 0.23
C PRO A 34 -16.07 7.04 0.17
N ASP A 35 -15.33 6.68 -0.88
CA ASP A 35 -14.72 5.37 -0.99
C ASP A 35 -13.88 5.07 0.26
N PRO A 36 -13.80 3.79 0.66
CA PRO A 36 -12.97 3.39 1.78
C PRO A 36 -11.54 3.82 1.49
N LYS A 37 -10.95 4.59 2.40
CA LYS A 37 -9.62 5.17 2.19
C LYS A 37 -8.55 4.08 2.16
N TYR A 38 -8.77 2.99 2.88
CA TYR A 38 -7.86 1.86 2.95
C TYR A 38 -8.64 0.56 3.00
N LEU A 39 -8.04 -0.46 2.39
CA LEU A 39 -8.58 -1.80 2.31
C LEU A 39 -7.52 -2.78 2.80
N LEU A 40 -7.66 -3.27 4.04
CA LEU A 40 -6.75 -4.27 4.57
C LEU A 40 -7.20 -5.63 4.05
N ARG A 41 -6.34 -6.27 3.24
CA ARG A 41 -6.58 -7.61 2.72
C ARG A 41 -5.46 -8.54 3.16
N GLY A 42 -5.82 -9.72 3.63
CA GLY A 42 -4.91 -10.83 3.81
C GLY A 42 -5.60 -12.13 3.46
N ASP A 43 -4.87 -13.25 3.48
CA ASP A 43 -5.47 -14.59 3.39
C ASP A 43 -6.12 -14.96 4.74
N MET A 44 -7.13 -14.17 5.08
CA MET A 44 -7.90 -14.24 6.31
C MET A 44 -9.29 -14.70 5.90
N GLY A 45 -9.74 -15.86 6.37
CA GLY A 45 -11.16 -16.25 6.22
C GLY A 45 -12.10 -15.19 6.81
N CYS A 46 -13.41 -15.36 6.67
CA CYS A 46 -14.42 -14.41 7.18
C CYS A 46 -14.08 -13.81 8.56
N VAL A 47 -14.10 -12.47 8.68
CA VAL A 47 -13.74 -11.82 9.94
C VAL A 47 -15.00 -11.47 10.71
N HIS A 48 -15.06 -11.93 11.96
CA HIS A 48 -16.24 -11.88 12.82
C HIS A 48 -16.15 -10.81 13.90
N SER A 49 -14.94 -10.41 14.28
CA SER A 49 -14.70 -9.43 15.33
C SER A 49 -13.47 -8.56 15.03
N LEU A 50 -13.54 -7.31 15.46
CA LEU A 50 -12.49 -6.31 15.35
C LEU A 50 -12.19 -5.70 16.72
N LEU A 51 -10.95 -5.28 16.95
CA LEU A 51 -10.58 -4.52 18.13
C LEU A 51 -9.45 -3.53 17.81
N PHE A 52 -9.69 -2.24 18.06
CA PHE A 52 -8.62 -1.24 18.05
C PHE A 52 -7.83 -1.32 19.35
N TRP A 53 -6.50 -1.37 19.23
CA TRP A 53 -5.58 -1.30 20.36
C TRP A 53 -4.66 -0.09 20.16
N ILE A 54 -5.05 1.04 20.75
CA ILE A 54 -4.41 2.34 20.52
C ILE A 54 -3.89 2.90 21.85
N ASN A 55 -2.57 3.13 21.94
CA ASN A 55 -1.91 3.87 23.01
C ASN A 55 -0.80 4.78 22.41
N SER A 56 0.02 5.45 23.24
CA SER A 56 1.03 6.41 22.77
C SER A 56 1.99 5.86 21.71
N ASP A 57 2.32 4.56 21.78
CA ASP A 57 3.34 3.94 20.95
C ASP A 57 2.77 2.90 19.97
N VAL A 58 1.57 2.39 20.27
CA VAL A 58 0.92 1.28 19.56
C VAL A 58 -0.34 1.76 18.87
N GLU A 59 -0.40 1.56 17.55
CA GLU A 59 -1.60 1.78 16.74
C GLU A 59 -1.94 0.52 15.97
N HIS A 60 -2.62 -0.42 16.63
CA HIS A 60 -2.93 -1.72 16.04
C HIS A 60 -4.43 -1.94 15.84
N LEU A 61 -4.76 -2.74 14.83
CA LEU A 61 -6.10 -3.30 14.63
C LEU A 61 -6.03 -4.83 14.68
N TYR A 62 -6.81 -5.41 15.58
CA TYR A 62 -6.93 -6.85 15.76
C TYR A 62 -8.14 -7.34 14.99
N ALA A 63 -7.98 -8.47 14.31
CA ALA A 63 -8.97 -9.07 13.42
C ALA A 63 -9.16 -10.55 13.76
N GLY A 64 -10.33 -10.89 14.31
CA GLY A 64 -10.67 -12.25 14.73
C GLY A 64 -11.47 -13.01 13.68
N CYS A 65 -10.89 -14.08 13.13
CA CYS A 65 -11.40 -14.78 11.96
C CYS A 65 -12.32 -15.96 12.31
N ALA A 66 -13.05 -16.44 11.30
CA ALA A 66 -13.89 -17.64 11.37
C ALA A 66 -13.11 -18.92 11.65
N SER A 67 -11.81 -18.92 11.31
CA SER A 67 -10.89 -20.02 11.60
C SER A 67 -10.35 -19.99 13.03
N GLY A 68 -10.76 -19.01 13.84
CA GLY A 68 -10.24 -18.77 15.20
C GLY A 68 -8.84 -18.17 15.27
N LYS A 69 -8.24 -17.82 14.11
CA LYS A 69 -7.01 -17.04 14.04
C LYS A 69 -7.26 -15.56 14.33
N ILE A 70 -6.30 -14.92 14.98
CA ILE A 70 -6.29 -13.48 15.21
C ILE A 70 -5.12 -12.86 14.45
N TYR A 71 -5.41 -11.86 13.64
CA TYR A 71 -4.43 -11.08 12.89
C TYR A 71 -4.25 -9.71 13.54
N ILE A 72 -3.01 -9.30 13.71
CA ILE A 72 -2.65 -8.00 14.30
C ILE A 72 -2.07 -7.15 13.19
N TRP A 73 -2.75 -6.05 12.89
CA TRP A 73 -2.34 -5.10 11.87
C TRP A 73 -1.63 -3.92 12.51
N ASP A 74 -0.47 -3.58 11.98
CA ASP A 74 0.24 -2.32 12.25
C ASP A 74 -0.37 -1.24 11.35
N LEU A 75 -1.10 -0.29 11.94
CA LEU A 75 -1.80 0.77 11.21
C LEU A 75 -0.83 1.80 10.64
N LYS A 76 0.33 2.02 11.28
CA LYS A 76 1.37 2.92 10.77
C LYS A 76 1.97 2.38 9.47
N ARG A 77 2.12 1.05 9.38
CA ARG A 77 2.70 0.37 8.21
C ARG A 77 1.69 -0.25 7.24
N ASN A 78 0.39 -0.20 7.54
CA ASN A 78 -0.69 -0.84 6.77
C ASN A 78 -0.42 -2.32 6.43
N ARG A 79 0.14 -3.09 7.36
CA ARG A 79 0.46 -4.52 7.16
C ARG A 79 0.21 -5.36 8.39
N ILE A 80 0.09 -6.66 8.19
CA ILE A 80 0.05 -7.63 9.27
C ILE A 80 1.39 -7.59 10.00
N LEU A 81 1.37 -7.29 11.29
CA LEU A 81 2.51 -7.37 12.18
C LEU A 81 2.77 -8.83 12.56
N THR A 82 1.73 -9.53 13.02
CA THR A 82 1.79 -10.92 13.42
C THR A 82 0.38 -11.55 13.40
N GLN A 83 0.33 -12.86 13.55
CA GLN A 83 -0.92 -13.61 13.73
C GLN A 83 -0.69 -14.71 14.77
N PHE A 84 -1.75 -15.12 15.46
CA PHE A 84 -1.71 -16.29 16.33
C PHE A 84 -3.06 -17.03 16.31
N ASP A 85 -3.02 -18.28 16.75
CA ASP A 85 -4.19 -19.15 16.78
C ASP A 85 -4.87 -19.05 18.14
N ALA A 86 -6.12 -18.57 18.19
CA ALA A 86 -6.90 -18.50 19.41
C ALA A 86 -7.78 -19.75 19.63
N GLY A 87 -7.77 -20.68 18.68
CA GLY A 87 -8.50 -21.95 18.68
C GLY A 87 -9.13 -22.21 17.29
N ILE A 88 -9.94 -23.26 17.19
CA ILE A 88 -10.48 -23.72 15.90
C ILE A 88 -11.84 -23.10 15.52
N ASP A 89 -12.51 -22.46 16.48
CA ASP A 89 -13.84 -21.88 16.32
C ASP A 89 -13.78 -20.37 16.01
N PRO A 90 -14.80 -19.82 15.31
CA PRO A 90 -14.88 -18.40 15.00
C PRO A 90 -14.69 -17.49 16.22
N CYS A 91 -13.84 -16.47 16.09
CA CYS A 91 -13.67 -15.41 17.09
C CYS A 91 -14.91 -14.50 17.13
N LEU A 92 -15.81 -14.72 18.07
CA LEU A 92 -17.11 -14.05 18.16
C LEU A 92 -17.00 -12.59 18.64
N THR A 93 -16.11 -12.31 19.60
CA THR A 93 -15.76 -10.95 20.05
C THR A 93 -14.37 -10.92 20.67
N MET A 94 -13.77 -9.72 20.70
CA MET A 94 -12.50 -9.45 21.34
C MET A 94 -12.57 -8.18 22.18
N HIS A 95 -11.91 -8.17 23.34
CA HIS A 95 -11.85 -7.00 24.20
C HIS A 95 -10.44 -6.80 24.77
N ASN A 96 -10.03 -5.55 24.92
CA ASN A 96 -8.86 -5.20 25.74
C ASN A 96 -9.27 -5.20 27.21
N ILE A 97 -8.48 -5.87 28.04
CA ILE A 97 -8.64 -5.94 29.49
C ILE A 97 -7.32 -5.48 30.15
N ASN A 98 -7.41 -4.54 31.09
CA ASN A 98 -6.32 -4.05 31.93
C ASN A 98 -5.09 -3.57 31.13
N ASN A 99 -5.32 -3.00 29.93
CA ASN A 99 -4.35 -2.47 28.98
C ASN A 99 -3.30 -3.45 28.42
N ASN A 100 -3.23 -4.69 28.94
CA ASN A 100 -2.20 -5.67 28.59
C ASN A 100 -2.76 -7.05 28.21
N ASN A 101 -4.04 -7.31 28.51
CA ASN A 101 -4.65 -8.60 28.26
C ASN A 101 -5.67 -8.51 27.14
N LEU A 102 -5.68 -9.52 26.28
CA LEU A 102 -6.65 -9.67 25.20
C LEU A 102 -7.64 -10.76 25.59
N LEU A 103 -8.91 -10.40 25.74
CA LEU A 103 -10.00 -11.36 25.83
C LEU A 103 -10.47 -11.75 24.44
N VAL A 104 -10.65 -13.05 24.24
CA VAL A 104 -11.21 -13.63 23.01
C VAL A 104 -12.33 -14.59 23.39
N GLN A 105 -13.53 -14.34 22.89
CA GLN A 105 -14.64 -15.30 22.96
C GLN A 105 -14.72 -16.05 21.63
N GLN A 106 -14.76 -17.38 21.70
CA GLN A 106 -15.01 -18.23 20.55
C GLN A 106 -16.49 -18.61 20.47
N LYS A 107 -16.97 -18.94 19.27
CA LYS A 107 -18.37 -19.35 19.04
C LYS A 107 -18.77 -20.62 19.79
N CYS A 108 -17.80 -21.46 20.16
CA CYS A 108 -18.03 -22.60 21.05
C CYS A 108 -18.30 -22.22 22.51
N GLY A 109 -18.33 -20.93 22.86
CA GLY A 109 -18.60 -20.45 24.22
C GLY A 109 -17.35 -20.30 25.10
N SER A 110 -16.21 -20.83 24.67
CA SER A 110 -14.93 -20.64 25.37
C SER A 110 -14.49 -19.18 25.35
N ILE A 111 -14.17 -18.64 26.52
CA ILE A 111 -13.58 -17.31 26.69
C ILE A 111 -12.14 -17.50 27.16
N LYS A 112 -11.18 -16.97 26.41
CA LYS A 112 -9.75 -17.05 26.72
C LYS A 112 -9.19 -15.66 26.96
N ILE A 113 -8.35 -15.53 27.97
CA ILE A 113 -7.62 -14.31 28.29
C ILE A 113 -6.16 -14.56 27.97
N TYR A 114 -5.63 -13.78 27.03
CA TYR A 114 -4.25 -13.83 26.61
C TYR A 114 -3.47 -12.67 27.25
N SER A 115 -2.22 -12.95 27.62
CA SER A 115 -1.25 -11.95 28.06
C SER A 115 -0.09 -11.90 27.07
N MET A 116 0.42 -10.70 26.82
CA MET A 116 1.58 -10.51 25.95
C MET A 116 2.88 -10.66 26.77
N SER A 117 3.79 -11.52 26.33
CA SER A 117 5.15 -11.66 26.88
C SER A 117 6.15 -11.86 25.74
N ASP A 118 7.24 -11.10 25.69
CA ASP A 118 8.30 -11.22 24.68
C ASP A 118 7.78 -11.29 23.22
N SER A 119 6.81 -10.44 22.88
CA SER A 119 6.14 -10.39 21.57
C SER A 119 5.31 -11.63 21.19
N HIS A 120 5.00 -12.50 22.16
CA HIS A 120 4.13 -13.67 21.99
C HIS A 120 2.90 -13.58 22.89
N TRP A 121 1.76 -14.00 22.34
CA TRP A 121 0.53 -14.15 23.11
C TRP A 121 0.50 -15.53 23.77
N SER A 122 0.38 -15.55 25.09
CA SER A 122 0.20 -16.77 25.88
C SER A 122 -1.17 -16.75 26.57
N ILE A 123 -1.79 -17.92 26.72
CA ILE A 123 -3.05 -18.05 27.43
C ILE A 123 -2.76 -17.92 28.92
N ASN A 124 -3.34 -16.91 29.55
CA ASN A 124 -3.31 -16.71 31.00
C ASN A 124 -4.47 -17.46 31.67
N LYS A 125 -5.67 -17.38 31.08
CA LYS A 125 -6.89 -17.95 31.66
C LYS A 125 -7.85 -18.49 30.62
N ILE A 126 -8.53 -19.57 30.94
CA ILE A 126 -9.63 -20.13 30.16
C ILE A 126 -10.87 -20.16 31.05
N ILE A 127 -11.96 -19.63 30.53
CA ILE A 127 -13.28 -19.66 31.15
C ILE A 127 -14.16 -20.46 30.21
N ASP A 128 -14.58 -21.65 30.66
CA ASP A 128 -15.46 -22.53 29.91
C ASP A 128 -16.79 -22.68 30.66
N HIS A 129 -17.88 -22.54 29.93
CA HIS A 129 -19.24 -22.60 30.47
C HIS A 129 -20.06 -23.73 29.84
N ASP A 130 -19.47 -24.55 28.95
CA ASP A 130 -20.13 -25.68 28.26
C ASP A 130 -21.52 -25.30 27.70
N TYR A 131 -21.58 -24.12 27.07
CA TYR A 131 -22.79 -23.55 26.51
C TYR A 131 -22.46 -22.66 25.32
N HIS A 132 -23.09 -22.94 24.19
CA HIS A 132 -22.90 -22.22 22.94
C HIS A 132 -23.92 -21.09 22.84
N SER A 133 -23.46 -19.85 22.96
CA SER A 133 -24.29 -18.66 22.76
C SER A 133 -23.82 -17.87 21.55
N PHE A 134 -24.77 -17.25 20.85
CA PHE A 134 -24.48 -16.24 19.83
C PHE A 134 -24.26 -14.85 20.44
N CYS A 135 -24.51 -14.69 21.75
CA CYS A 135 -24.33 -13.43 22.44
C CYS A 135 -22.83 -13.13 22.64
N ARG A 136 -22.43 -11.93 22.20
CA ARG A 136 -21.11 -11.39 22.47
C ARG A 136 -21.01 -11.00 23.94
N CYS A 137 -20.04 -11.57 24.65
CA CYS A 137 -19.69 -11.13 25.99
C CYS A 137 -19.29 -9.64 25.99
N GLN A 138 -19.42 -9.00 27.15
CA GLN A 138 -19.07 -7.60 27.34
C GLN A 138 -18.15 -7.45 28.54
N VAL A 139 -17.36 -6.39 28.56
CA VAL A 139 -16.48 -6.06 29.69
C VAL A 139 -17.07 -4.85 30.42
N LEU A 140 -17.46 -5.03 31.69
CA LEU A 140 -18.03 -3.96 32.52
C LEU A 140 -16.95 -3.08 33.15
N SER A 141 -15.87 -3.73 33.57
CA SER A 141 -14.69 -3.10 34.16
C SER A 141 -13.49 -3.99 33.88
N GLU A 142 -12.30 -3.51 34.21
CA GLU A 142 -11.04 -4.24 34.13
C GLU A 142 -11.13 -5.71 34.58
N ASP A 143 -11.91 -6.04 35.61
CA ASP A 143 -11.94 -7.42 36.11
C ASP A 143 -13.27 -8.16 35.90
N ILE A 144 -14.30 -7.55 35.28
CA ILE A 144 -15.65 -8.14 35.21
C ILE A 144 -16.10 -8.35 33.77
N ILE A 145 -16.33 -9.62 33.42
CA ILE A 145 -16.87 -10.08 32.14
C ILE A 145 -18.35 -10.43 32.32
N ILE A 146 -19.20 -9.92 31.44
CA ILE A 146 -20.62 -10.26 31.38
C ILE A 146 -20.82 -11.23 30.22
N THR A 147 -21.45 -12.39 30.46
CA THR A 147 -21.69 -13.40 29.43
C THR A 147 -23.06 -14.04 29.58
N ALA A 148 -23.62 -14.49 28.46
CA ALA A 148 -24.78 -15.36 28.46
C ALA A 148 -24.40 -16.76 28.99
N LEU A 149 -25.34 -17.39 29.68
CA LEU A 149 -25.25 -18.72 30.26
C LEU A 149 -26.46 -19.56 29.81
N ARG A 150 -26.39 -20.87 30.08
CA ARG A 150 -27.49 -21.81 29.81
C ARG A 150 -28.79 -21.36 30.49
N ASP A 151 -29.92 -21.78 29.94
CA ASP A 151 -31.28 -21.51 30.46
C ASP A 151 -31.64 -20.02 30.53
N SER A 152 -31.17 -19.26 29.54
CA SER A 152 -31.43 -17.82 29.39
C SER A 152 -30.86 -16.97 30.54
N ASN A 153 -29.87 -17.48 31.27
CA ASN A 153 -29.26 -16.77 32.39
C ASN A 153 -28.15 -15.82 31.89
N VAL A 154 -27.83 -14.80 32.68
CA VAL A 154 -26.71 -13.88 32.40
C VAL A 154 -25.78 -13.81 33.59
N GLY A 155 -24.49 -14.09 33.39
CA GLY A 155 -23.49 -14.15 34.44
C GLY A 155 -22.52 -12.96 34.41
N LEU A 156 -22.10 -12.51 35.60
CA LEU A 156 -20.97 -11.61 35.83
C LEU A 156 -19.81 -12.43 36.40
N TYR A 157 -18.84 -12.71 35.55
CA TYR A 157 -17.64 -13.45 35.90
C TYR A 157 -16.50 -12.49 36.27
N SER A 158 -15.84 -12.75 37.39
CA SER A 158 -14.70 -11.98 37.85
C SER A 158 -13.40 -12.65 37.50
N VAL A 159 -12.60 -11.97 36.67
CA VAL A 159 -11.27 -12.40 36.26
C VAL A 159 -10.36 -12.54 37.47
N LYS A 160 -10.50 -11.67 38.46
CA LYS A 160 -9.68 -11.66 39.69
C LYS A 160 -10.03 -12.81 40.63
N SER A 161 -11.32 -13.00 40.96
CA SER A 161 -11.74 -14.05 41.90
C SER A 161 -11.89 -15.43 41.24
N SER A 162 -11.87 -15.48 39.91
CA SER A 162 -12.07 -16.69 39.11
C SER A 162 -13.43 -17.35 39.24
N ASN A 163 -14.43 -16.62 39.73
CA ASN A 163 -15.77 -17.14 39.99
C ASN A 163 -16.86 -16.24 39.41
N MET A 164 -18.06 -16.81 39.29
CA MET A 164 -19.27 -16.05 38.98
C MET A 164 -19.68 -15.25 40.22
N GLU A 165 -19.66 -13.92 40.14
CA GLU A 165 -20.02 -13.04 41.27
C GLU A 165 -21.51 -12.79 41.36
N LEU A 166 -22.20 -12.76 40.22
CA LEU A 166 -23.63 -12.53 40.14
C LEU A 166 -24.22 -13.20 38.90
N THR A 167 -25.43 -13.72 39.03
CA THR A 167 -26.20 -14.29 37.91
C THR A 167 -27.59 -13.67 37.94
N LEU A 168 -28.06 -13.17 36.81
CA LEU A 168 -29.47 -12.92 36.56
C LEU A 168 -30.09 -14.22 36.09
N TYR A 169 -30.99 -14.77 36.90
CA TYR A 169 -31.71 -15.99 36.54
C TYR A 169 -32.93 -15.66 35.68
N SER A 170 -33.25 -16.50 34.71
CA SER A 170 -34.43 -16.33 33.86
C SER A 170 -35.74 -16.30 34.65
N SER A 171 -35.79 -16.94 35.83
CA SER A 171 -36.91 -16.88 36.77
C SER A 171 -37.10 -15.52 37.44
N GLU A 172 -36.08 -14.66 37.47
CA GLU A 172 -36.14 -13.31 38.04
C GLU A 172 -36.64 -12.27 37.03
N VAL A 173 -36.75 -12.64 35.75
CA VAL A 173 -37.31 -11.79 34.70
C VAL A 173 -38.85 -11.89 34.74
N PRO A 174 -39.57 -10.80 35.02
CA PRO A 174 -41.02 -10.83 35.19
C PRO A 174 -41.75 -10.91 33.83
N PHE A 175 -41.66 -12.06 33.15
CA PHE A 175 -42.28 -12.28 31.85
C PHE A 175 -42.94 -13.67 31.77
N PRO A 176 -44.19 -13.78 31.27
CA PRO A 176 -44.98 -15.02 31.37
C PRO A 176 -44.62 -16.09 30.33
N LYS A 177 -43.80 -15.76 29.33
CA LYS A 177 -43.42 -16.68 28.23
C LYS A 177 -41.96 -17.11 28.38
N LYS A 178 -41.60 -18.24 27.76
CA LYS A 178 -40.21 -18.66 27.63
C LYS A 178 -39.41 -17.56 26.92
N LEU A 179 -38.29 -17.16 27.52
CA LEU A 179 -37.46 -16.04 27.04
C LEU A 179 -36.70 -16.35 25.74
N GLY A 180 -36.40 -17.63 25.51
CA GLY A 180 -35.48 -18.04 24.44
C GLY A 180 -34.04 -17.68 24.79
N GLU A 181 -33.16 -17.63 23.81
CA GLU A 181 -31.74 -17.35 24.03
C GLU A 181 -31.46 -15.88 24.42
N VAL A 182 -30.36 -15.64 25.15
CA VAL A 182 -29.84 -14.28 25.32
C VAL A 182 -29.15 -13.88 24.01
N MET A 183 -29.58 -12.77 23.41
CA MET A 183 -29.12 -12.39 22.07
C MET A 183 -28.14 -11.22 22.09
N ALA A 184 -28.37 -10.24 22.96
CA ALA A 184 -27.48 -9.09 23.11
C ALA A 184 -27.41 -8.62 24.57
N ILE A 185 -26.22 -8.17 24.98
CA ILE A 185 -25.96 -7.60 26.30
C ILE A 185 -25.26 -6.26 26.08
N LYS A 186 -25.67 -5.24 26.82
CA LYS A 186 -24.98 -3.94 26.80
C LYS A 186 -24.89 -3.34 28.21
N PRO A 187 -23.68 -3.26 28.81
CA PRO A 187 -23.49 -2.50 30.04
C PRO A 187 -23.63 -0.99 29.74
N LEU A 188 -24.26 -0.26 30.65
CA LEU A 188 -24.40 1.20 30.53
C LEU A 188 -23.17 1.91 31.12
N PRO A 189 -22.47 2.77 30.34
CA PRO A 189 -21.32 3.52 30.84
C PRO A 189 -21.73 4.52 31.93
N SER A 190 -20.97 4.53 33.03
CA SER A 190 -20.97 5.50 34.15
C SER A 190 -22.11 5.41 35.19
N THR A 191 -21.65 5.30 36.45
CA THR A 191 -22.31 5.35 37.77
C THR A 191 -23.37 4.30 38.13
N ASP A 192 -24.26 3.93 37.21
CA ASP A 192 -25.51 3.28 37.62
C ASP A 192 -25.46 1.75 37.67
N LYS A 193 -24.33 1.12 37.27
CA LYS A 193 -24.14 -0.34 37.33
C LYS A 193 -25.36 -1.11 36.76
N LYS A 194 -25.90 -0.62 35.64
CA LYS A 194 -27.04 -1.20 34.93
C LYS A 194 -26.61 -1.89 33.65
N ILE A 195 -27.31 -2.96 33.31
CA ILE A 195 -27.07 -3.78 32.13
C ILE A 195 -28.39 -3.91 31.38
N LEU A 196 -28.35 -3.70 30.06
CA LEU A 196 -29.42 -4.06 29.15
C LEU A 196 -29.21 -5.50 28.67
N VAL A 197 -30.26 -6.32 28.74
CA VAL A 197 -30.25 -7.70 28.26
C VAL A 197 -31.42 -7.88 27.29
N ALA A 198 -31.14 -8.33 26.08
CA ALA A 198 -32.13 -8.56 25.05
C ALA A 198 -32.29 -10.06 24.78
N TYR A 199 -33.53 -10.54 24.84
CA TYR A 199 -33.89 -11.96 24.68
C TYR A 199 -34.53 -12.24 23.34
N GLU A 200 -34.34 -13.47 22.84
CA GLU A 200 -34.84 -13.97 21.55
C GLU A 200 -36.35 -13.76 21.37
N ILE A 201 -37.14 -13.88 22.44
CA ILE A 201 -38.59 -13.67 22.38
C ILE A 201 -39.01 -12.24 21.97
N GLY A 202 -38.07 -11.28 21.97
CA GLY A 202 -38.37 -9.86 21.75
C GLY A 202 -38.60 -9.11 23.05
N LEU A 203 -37.78 -9.37 24.07
CA LEU A 203 -37.87 -8.69 25.36
C LEU A 203 -36.55 -7.97 25.66
N LEU A 204 -36.62 -6.68 25.95
CA LEU A 204 -35.51 -5.89 26.48
C LEU A 204 -35.68 -5.72 27.99
N VAL A 205 -34.66 -6.10 28.75
CA VAL A 205 -34.63 -6.04 30.21
C VAL A 205 -33.58 -5.03 30.65
N LEU A 206 -33.97 -4.12 31.55
CA LEU A 206 -33.04 -3.27 32.31
C LEU A 206 -32.76 -3.92 33.66
N TRP A 207 -31.54 -4.39 33.85
CA TRP A 207 -31.09 -5.04 35.08
C TRP A 207 -30.15 -4.13 35.87
N ASP A 208 -30.44 -3.94 37.16
CA ASP A 208 -29.54 -3.27 38.10
C ASP A 208 -28.76 -4.31 38.90
N ILE A 209 -27.45 -4.35 38.68
CA ILE A 209 -26.60 -5.36 39.34
C ILE A 209 -26.28 -4.99 40.79
N THR A 210 -26.46 -3.72 41.18
CA THR A 210 -26.26 -3.27 42.57
C THR A 210 -27.46 -3.66 43.41
N ALA A 211 -28.66 -3.37 42.90
CA ALA A 211 -29.91 -3.74 43.55
C ALA A 211 -30.30 -5.21 43.31
N LYS A 212 -29.58 -5.92 42.44
CA LYS A 212 -29.82 -7.32 42.04
C LYS A 212 -31.27 -7.56 41.60
N LYS A 213 -31.84 -6.63 40.83
CA LYS A 213 -33.24 -6.70 40.42
C LYS A 213 -33.44 -6.19 39.00
N VAL A 214 -34.43 -6.79 38.33
CA VAL A 214 -34.96 -6.26 37.08
C VAL A 214 -35.76 -4.99 37.41
N LEU A 215 -35.38 -3.88 36.77
CA LEU A 215 -36.01 -2.59 36.97
C LEU A 215 -37.20 -2.39 36.03
N HIS A 216 -37.05 -2.81 34.78
CA HIS A 216 -38.07 -2.62 33.75
C HIS A 216 -37.89 -3.60 32.59
N CYS A 217 -39.00 -3.93 31.95
CA CYS A 217 -39.05 -4.76 30.75
C CYS A 217 -39.81 -4.01 29.67
N MET A 218 -39.33 -4.08 28.43
CA MET A 218 -39.95 -3.44 27.27
C MET A 218 -40.02 -4.46 26.12
N ASP A 219 -41.20 -4.60 25.52
CA ASP A 219 -41.37 -5.42 24.32
C ASP A 219 -40.64 -4.77 23.14
N ILE A 220 -39.93 -5.59 22.37
CA ILE A 220 -39.19 -5.25 21.15
C ILE A 220 -39.43 -6.35 20.11
N GLU A 221 -38.88 -6.22 18.91
CA GLU A 221 -38.90 -7.28 17.94
C GLU A 221 -38.09 -8.51 18.37
N SER A 222 -38.60 -9.68 17.98
CA SER A 222 -37.96 -10.96 18.23
C SER A 222 -36.57 -11.06 17.60
N CYS A 223 -35.72 -11.86 18.23
CA CYS A 223 -34.34 -12.14 17.84
C CYS A 223 -33.46 -10.88 17.73
N PRO A 224 -33.43 -9.98 18.73
CA PRO A 224 -32.61 -8.76 18.66
C PRO A 224 -31.13 -9.09 18.49
N MET A 225 -30.55 -8.77 17.34
CA MET A 225 -29.19 -9.18 16.95
C MET A 225 -28.11 -8.21 17.37
N ALA A 226 -28.46 -6.93 17.45
CA ALA A 226 -27.53 -5.86 17.74
C ALA A 226 -28.18 -4.84 18.67
N LEU A 227 -27.39 -4.36 19.63
CA LEU A 227 -27.81 -3.40 20.64
C LEU A 227 -26.64 -2.47 20.95
N ASP A 228 -26.88 -1.17 20.89
CA ASP A 228 -25.94 -0.17 21.43
C ASP A 228 -26.68 0.97 22.13
N PHE A 229 -25.98 1.68 23.00
CA PHE A 229 -26.57 2.68 23.89
C PHE A 229 -25.67 3.91 24.09
N GLU A 230 -26.27 5.09 23.98
CA GLU A 230 -25.67 6.41 24.14
C GLU A 230 -26.12 7.06 25.47
N THR A 231 -25.19 7.50 26.29
CA THR A 231 -25.47 7.90 27.68
C THR A 231 -25.86 9.36 27.88
N SER A 232 -25.52 10.29 26.99
CA SER A 232 -25.84 11.72 27.16
C SER A 232 -27.33 11.99 26.99
N HIS A 233 -27.96 11.34 26.01
CA HIS A 233 -29.38 11.45 25.72
C HIS A 233 -30.16 10.23 26.24
N MET A 234 -29.46 9.32 26.92
CA MET A 234 -29.99 8.07 27.45
C MET A 234 -30.82 7.32 26.40
N GLN A 235 -30.19 7.09 25.25
CA GLN A 235 -30.86 6.59 24.06
C GLN A 235 -30.18 5.32 23.56
N GLY A 236 -30.96 4.27 23.34
CA GLY A 236 -30.49 3.02 22.76
C GLY A 236 -31.09 2.73 21.40
N ILE A 237 -30.43 1.82 20.69
CA ILE A 237 -30.77 1.39 19.34
C ILE A 237 -30.70 -0.12 19.32
N ILE A 238 -31.78 -0.76 18.86
CA ILE A 238 -31.86 -2.21 18.67
C ILE A 238 -32.14 -2.51 17.22
N GLY A 239 -31.44 -3.52 16.70
CA GLY A 239 -31.68 -4.08 15.38
C GLY A 239 -32.03 -5.55 15.46
N SER A 240 -32.97 -5.95 14.62
CA SER A 240 -33.47 -7.32 14.49
C SER A 240 -33.21 -7.88 13.08
N PRO A 241 -33.58 -9.14 12.81
CA PRO A 241 -33.63 -9.72 11.47
C PRO A 241 -34.58 -9.00 10.51
N SER A 242 -35.49 -8.16 11.00
CA SER A 242 -36.44 -7.43 10.15
C SER A 242 -35.79 -6.18 9.52
N GLU A 243 -36.59 -5.40 8.80
CA GLU A 243 -36.24 -4.07 8.32
C GLU A 243 -36.32 -2.97 9.38
N LYS A 244 -36.69 -3.26 10.63
CA LYS A 244 -36.89 -2.24 11.66
C LYS A 244 -35.66 -2.04 12.54
N LEU A 245 -35.39 -0.78 12.86
CA LEU A 245 -34.50 -0.37 13.94
C LEU A 245 -35.32 0.35 14.99
N GLU A 246 -35.33 -0.18 16.20
CA GLU A 246 -36.08 0.38 17.31
C GLU A 246 -35.19 1.33 18.11
N ILE A 247 -35.60 2.59 18.18
CA ILE A 247 -34.95 3.61 18.98
C ILE A 247 -35.73 3.74 20.27
N PHE A 248 -35.07 3.61 21.41
CA PHE A 248 -35.68 3.73 22.72
C PHE A 248 -34.90 4.71 23.59
N ASN A 249 -35.55 5.21 24.64
CA ASN A 249 -34.94 6.05 25.64
C ASN A 249 -35.02 5.36 27.01
N LEU A 250 -34.12 5.74 27.90
CA LEU A 250 -34.13 5.36 29.31
C LEU A 250 -34.29 6.62 30.16
N SER A 251 -35.42 6.72 30.86
CA SER A 251 -35.68 7.81 31.81
C SER A 251 -36.18 7.24 33.12
N SER A 252 -35.57 7.63 34.24
CA SER A 252 -36.01 7.20 35.59
C SER A 252 -36.18 5.68 35.74
N ASN A 253 -35.24 4.89 35.19
CA ASN A 253 -35.27 3.42 35.16
C ASN A 253 -36.38 2.79 34.31
N THR A 254 -37.10 3.57 33.51
CA THR A 254 -38.12 3.10 32.58
C THR A 254 -37.60 3.18 31.16
N LEU A 255 -37.74 2.08 30.42
CA LEU A 255 -37.45 2.02 28.99
C LEU A 255 -38.72 2.39 28.21
N THR A 256 -38.59 3.26 27.22
CA THR A 256 -39.72 3.67 26.38
C THR A 256 -39.30 3.74 24.92
N THR A 257 -40.10 3.14 24.04
CA THR A 257 -39.91 3.27 22.59
C THR A 257 -40.06 4.73 22.17
N LYS A 258 -39.04 5.29 21.50
CA LYS A 258 -39.04 6.64 20.95
C LYS A 258 -39.62 6.66 19.53
N CYS A 259 -39.08 5.82 18.67
CA CYS A 259 -39.54 5.67 17.29
C CYS A 259 -38.94 4.42 16.65
N ILE A 260 -39.49 4.04 15.50
CA ILE A 260 -39.00 2.93 14.68
C ILE A 260 -38.50 3.51 13.35
N LEU A 261 -37.27 3.19 12.97
CA LEU A 261 -36.73 3.49 11.65
C LEU A 261 -36.87 2.25 10.76
N THR A 262 -37.29 2.45 9.52
CA THR A 262 -37.41 1.37 8.53
C THR A 262 -36.25 1.42 7.56
N LEU A 263 -35.47 0.35 7.53
CA LEU A 263 -34.41 0.09 6.57
C LEU A 263 -34.98 -0.38 5.25
N LYS A 264 -34.23 -0.15 4.17
CA LYS A 264 -34.61 -0.63 2.83
C LYS A 264 -34.60 -2.16 2.72
N ASN A 265 -33.67 -2.81 3.40
CA ASN A 265 -33.48 -4.25 3.38
C ASN A 265 -33.42 -4.76 4.84
N PRO A 266 -33.94 -5.97 5.10
CA PRO A 266 -33.93 -6.56 6.44
C PRO A 266 -32.55 -7.08 6.84
N GLY A 267 -32.41 -7.41 8.12
CA GLY A 267 -31.25 -8.14 8.66
C GLY A 267 -30.18 -7.21 9.19
N THR A 268 -30.34 -6.76 10.43
CA THR A 268 -29.29 -6.04 11.15
C THR A 268 -28.38 -7.03 11.86
N SER A 269 -27.07 -6.91 11.66
CA SER A 269 -26.06 -7.79 12.29
C SER A 269 -25.24 -7.10 13.37
N VAL A 270 -24.98 -5.80 13.22
CA VAL A 270 -24.15 -5.04 14.16
C VAL A 270 -24.57 -3.56 14.16
N ILE A 271 -24.51 -2.94 15.33
CA ILE A 271 -24.76 -1.51 15.53
C ILE A 271 -23.60 -0.98 16.38
N ASN A 272 -23.06 0.18 16.01
CA ASN A 272 -22.05 0.86 16.82
C ASN A 272 -22.25 2.38 16.76
N ILE A 273 -22.33 3.01 17.94
CA ILE A 273 -22.44 4.45 18.11
C ILE A 273 -21.04 5.03 18.18
N ARG A 274 -20.77 6.04 17.34
CA ARG A 274 -19.45 6.69 17.30
C ARG A 274 -19.14 7.31 18.68
N PRO A 275 -17.88 7.28 19.18
CA PRO A 275 -17.55 7.76 20.52
C PRO A 275 -17.89 9.24 20.80
N ASP A 276 -17.95 10.08 19.75
CA ASP A 276 -18.40 11.48 19.88
C ASP A 276 -19.92 11.65 19.95
N ARG A 277 -20.67 10.55 19.84
CA ARG A 277 -22.13 10.44 20.01
C ARG A 277 -22.92 11.21 18.95
N LYS A 278 -22.29 11.57 17.84
CA LYS A 278 -22.95 12.35 16.75
C LYS A 278 -23.62 11.48 15.71
N LEU A 279 -23.11 10.27 15.50
CA LEU A 279 -23.64 9.33 14.53
C LEU A 279 -23.58 7.90 15.06
N PHE A 280 -24.38 7.05 14.44
CA PHE A 280 -24.30 5.61 14.62
C PHE A 280 -24.29 4.92 13.26
N THR A 281 -23.70 3.73 13.23
CA THR A 281 -23.61 2.93 12.03
C THR A 281 -24.22 1.57 12.26
N VAL A 282 -24.95 1.12 11.24
CA VAL A 282 -25.65 -0.16 11.22
C VAL A 282 -25.06 -1.01 10.10
N GLY A 283 -24.54 -2.18 10.45
CA GLY A 283 -24.11 -3.21 9.51
C GLY A 283 -25.24 -4.21 9.29
N ASN A 284 -25.43 -4.61 8.03
CA ASN A 284 -26.54 -5.46 7.63
C ASN A 284 -26.08 -6.74 6.90
N TRP A 285 -26.98 -7.71 6.81
CA TRP A 285 -26.78 -8.98 6.09
C TRP A 285 -26.60 -8.80 4.57
N ASP A 286 -27.11 -7.70 4.02
CA ASP A 286 -26.94 -7.32 2.62
C ASP A 286 -25.54 -6.72 2.31
N GLY A 287 -24.65 -6.66 3.29
CA GLY A 287 -23.29 -6.12 3.17
C GLY A 287 -23.20 -4.60 3.17
N ARG A 288 -24.32 -3.90 3.35
CA ARG A 288 -24.31 -2.44 3.41
C ARG A 288 -24.10 -1.97 4.85
N LEU A 289 -23.34 -0.89 4.99
CA LEU A 289 -23.28 -0.10 6.22
C LEU A 289 -24.13 1.16 6.04
N ARG A 290 -25.01 1.44 6.99
CA ARG A 290 -25.89 2.60 6.98
C ARG A 290 -25.52 3.52 8.12
N ILE A 291 -25.15 4.75 7.79
CA ILE A 291 -24.72 5.76 8.75
C ILE A 291 -25.89 6.71 9.00
N PHE A 292 -26.19 6.97 10.26
CA PHE A 292 -27.28 7.84 10.68
C PHE A 292 -26.78 8.93 11.62
N SER A 293 -27.41 10.11 11.54
CA SER A 293 -27.24 11.15 12.54
C SER A 293 -27.89 10.70 13.85
N GLN A 294 -27.15 10.70 14.97
CA GLN A 294 -27.71 10.35 16.28
C GLN A 294 -28.80 11.35 16.71
N LYS A 295 -28.58 12.64 16.41
CA LYS A 295 -29.51 13.72 16.79
C LYS A 295 -30.81 13.68 16.00
N THR A 296 -30.71 13.56 14.68
CA THR A 296 -31.88 13.71 13.78
C THR A 296 -32.46 12.37 13.33
N LEU A 297 -31.76 11.27 13.57
CA LEU A 297 -32.09 9.92 13.11
C LEU A 297 -32.19 9.79 11.58
N LYS A 298 -31.76 10.80 10.83
CA LYS A 298 -31.71 10.76 9.37
C LYS A 298 -30.53 9.93 8.91
N GLN A 299 -30.77 9.07 7.92
CA GLN A 299 -29.70 8.37 7.21
C GLN A 299 -28.84 9.37 6.45
N LEU A 300 -27.55 9.41 6.78
CA LEU A 300 -26.56 10.32 6.19
C LEU A 300 -25.85 9.68 4.99
N ALA A 301 -25.54 8.38 5.07
CA ALA A 301 -24.81 7.67 4.04
C ALA A 301 -25.12 6.17 4.04
N VAL A 302 -24.88 5.52 2.90
CA VAL A 302 -24.90 4.06 2.75
C VAL A 302 -23.61 3.65 2.06
N LEU A 303 -22.83 2.80 2.70
CA LEU A 303 -21.59 2.23 2.17
C LEU A 303 -21.88 0.79 1.71
N ASP A 304 -21.45 0.40 0.52
CA ASP A 304 -21.80 -0.88 -0.12
C ASP A 304 -20.56 -1.71 -0.52
N GLN A 305 -19.51 -1.55 0.28
CA GLN A 305 -18.19 -2.13 0.01
C GLN A 305 -18.09 -3.61 0.36
N HIS A 306 -18.81 -4.08 1.37
CA HIS A 306 -18.96 -5.51 1.61
C HIS A 306 -20.02 -6.12 0.67
N LYS A 307 -19.76 -7.34 0.21
CA LYS A 307 -20.66 -8.09 -0.70
C LYS A 307 -21.53 -9.10 0.02
N ASN A 308 -21.32 -9.27 1.32
CA ASN A 308 -22.15 -10.07 2.20
C ASN A 308 -22.19 -9.42 3.58
N THR A 309 -22.89 -10.07 4.50
CA THR A 309 -23.03 -9.71 5.91
C THR A 309 -21.81 -9.02 6.49
N VAL A 310 -22.05 -7.79 6.97
CA VAL A 310 -21.12 -7.07 7.82
C VAL A 310 -21.21 -7.69 9.21
N HIS A 311 -20.16 -8.34 9.68
CA HIS A 311 -20.15 -9.01 10.97
C HIS A 311 -19.77 -8.06 12.10
N ASP A 312 -18.92 -7.07 11.85
CA ASP A 312 -18.50 -6.16 12.92
C ASP A 312 -18.21 -4.75 12.43
N ILE A 313 -18.45 -3.77 13.31
CA ILE A 313 -18.16 -2.36 13.10
C ILE A 313 -17.63 -1.81 14.40
N ILE A 314 -16.44 -1.19 14.35
CA ILE A 314 -15.86 -0.51 15.50
C ILE A 314 -15.34 0.87 15.11
N TYR A 315 -15.30 1.76 16.10
CA TYR A 315 -14.65 3.07 15.99
C TYR A 315 -13.42 3.11 16.87
N SER A 316 -12.37 3.81 16.42
CA SER A 316 -11.21 4.04 17.25
C SER A 316 -11.61 4.87 18.48
N PRO A 317 -11.24 4.44 19.71
CA PRO A 317 -11.58 5.17 20.92
C PRO A 317 -10.79 6.49 21.02
N HIS A 318 -9.62 6.52 20.39
CA HIS A 318 -8.69 7.64 20.40
C HIS A 318 -8.34 8.07 18.98
N TYR A 319 -7.60 9.18 18.89
CA TYR A 319 -6.99 9.65 17.66
C TYR A 319 -5.94 8.62 17.18
N ILE A 320 -5.89 8.41 15.87
CA ILE A 320 -4.88 7.56 15.23
C ILE A 320 -3.99 8.45 14.36
N GLU A 321 -2.74 8.58 14.77
CA GLU A 321 -1.67 9.35 14.13
C GLU A 321 -1.41 8.86 12.72
N ALA A 322 -1.34 7.54 12.49
CA ALA A 322 -1.09 6.94 11.18
C ALA A 322 -2.02 7.47 10.07
N TYR A 323 -3.24 7.86 10.45
CA TYR A 323 -4.25 8.33 9.49
C TYR A 323 -4.67 9.78 9.72
N ASN A 324 -4.09 10.47 10.70
CA ASN A 324 -4.50 11.81 11.13
C ASN A 324 -6.03 11.90 11.31
N CYS A 325 -6.60 10.95 12.06
CA CYS A 325 -8.06 10.78 12.15
C CYS A 325 -8.51 10.50 13.59
N LYS A 326 -9.60 11.16 14.02
CA LYS A 326 -10.34 10.77 15.22
C LYS A 326 -11.50 9.85 14.83
N TYR A 327 -11.74 8.82 15.63
CA TYR A 327 -12.87 7.90 15.45
C TYR A 327 -12.85 7.23 14.08
N LEU A 328 -11.69 6.67 13.73
CA LEU A 328 -11.53 5.86 12.53
C LEU A 328 -12.51 4.69 12.60
N MET A 329 -13.33 4.50 11.56
CA MET A 329 -14.25 3.37 11.48
C MET A 329 -13.56 2.19 10.79
N ALA A 330 -13.59 1.02 11.43
CA ALA A 330 -13.22 -0.25 10.81
C ALA A 330 -14.46 -1.15 10.73
N ALA A 331 -14.65 -1.80 9.59
CA ALA A 331 -15.73 -2.74 9.35
C ALA A 331 -15.21 -4.08 8.83
N ALA A 332 -15.84 -5.17 9.27
CA ALA A 332 -15.51 -6.54 8.92
C ALA A 332 -16.74 -7.29 8.40
N GLY A 333 -16.54 -8.23 7.48
CA GLY A 333 -17.62 -9.03 6.92
C GLY A 333 -17.14 -10.28 6.19
N LYS A 334 -18.11 -11.06 5.70
CA LYS A 334 -17.85 -12.24 4.88
C LYS A 334 -17.86 -11.89 3.40
N ASP A 335 -16.80 -11.33 2.86
CA ASP A 335 -16.75 -11.17 1.41
C ASP A 335 -16.55 -12.56 0.78
N ILE A 336 -17.66 -13.21 0.37
CA ILE A 336 -17.64 -14.48 -0.39
C ILE A 336 -16.71 -14.26 -1.56
N ASN A 337 -15.88 -15.27 -1.83
CA ASN A 337 -14.97 -15.36 -2.97
C ASN A 337 -15.72 -14.97 -4.24
N SER A 338 -15.68 -13.69 -4.48
CA SER A 338 -16.36 -13.11 -5.57
C SER A 338 -15.35 -13.23 -6.67
N ASN A 339 -15.77 -13.88 -7.76
CA ASN A 339 -15.44 -13.39 -9.09
C ASN A 339 -15.92 -11.92 -9.29
N VAL A 340 -16.03 -11.08 -8.24
CA VAL A 340 -15.69 -9.67 -8.32
C VAL A 340 -14.27 -9.71 -8.83
N LYS A 341 -14.14 -9.39 -10.12
CA LYS A 341 -12.99 -8.66 -10.64
C LYS A 341 -12.46 -7.86 -9.47
N TYR A 342 -11.31 -8.28 -8.95
CA TYR A 342 -10.64 -7.52 -7.95
C TYR A 342 -10.79 -6.05 -8.39
N PHE A 343 -11.41 -5.19 -7.58
CA PHE A 343 -10.92 -3.83 -7.55
C PHE A 343 -9.61 -3.89 -6.76
N LEU A 344 -8.67 -4.71 -7.24
CA LEU A 344 -7.32 -4.25 -7.45
C LEU A 344 -7.59 -3.05 -8.34
N TYR A 345 -7.46 -1.83 -7.81
CA TYR A 345 -7.00 -0.81 -8.73
C TYR A 345 -5.82 -1.45 -9.44
N ASP A 346 -5.89 -1.50 -10.78
CA ASP A 346 -4.73 -1.90 -11.56
C ASP A 346 -3.53 -1.20 -10.92
N ALA A 347 -2.45 -1.96 -10.71
CA ALA A 347 -1.22 -1.49 -10.09
C ALA A 347 -0.93 -0.06 -10.55
N ILE A 348 -0.55 0.79 -9.60
CA ILE A 348 -0.23 2.18 -9.90
C ILE A 348 0.85 2.17 -10.97
N LYS A 349 0.46 2.67 -12.14
CA LYS A 349 1.35 2.75 -13.29
C LYS A 349 2.44 3.76 -12.96
N ILE A 350 3.68 3.30 -12.84
CA ILE A 350 4.85 4.17 -12.77
C ILE A 350 5.09 4.72 -14.18
N ASP A 351 4.63 5.95 -14.44
CA ASP A 351 4.77 6.58 -15.75
C ASP A 351 6.16 7.22 -15.90
N GLY A 352 7.06 6.46 -16.49
CA GLY A 352 8.42 6.91 -16.76
C GLY A 352 8.51 8.05 -17.77
N ASN A 353 7.51 8.27 -18.64
CA ASN A 353 7.50 9.47 -19.49
C ASN A 353 7.29 10.74 -18.67
N GLU A 354 6.36 10.67 -17.71
CA GLU A 354 6.05 11.81 -16.85
C GLU A 354 7.23 12.14 -15.93
N ILE A 355 7.82 11.12 -15.29
CA ILE A 355 9.02 11.31 -14.46
C ILE A 355 10.20 11.81 -15.31
N SER A 356 10.39 11.25 -16.51
CA SER A 356 11.40 11.69 -17.47
C SER A 356 11.24 13.17 -17.84
N ARG A 357 9.99 13.63 -18.05
CA ARG A 357 9.67 15.04 -18.35
C ARG A 357 10.03 15.96 -17.19
N GLN A 358 9.64 15.61 -15.96
CA GLN A 358 9.94 16.40 -14.77
C GLN A 358 11.45 16.59 -14.60
N ILE A 359 12.22 15.51 -14.70
CA ILE A 359 13.68 15.58 -14.56
C ILE A 359 14.31 16.36 -15.71
N LYS A 360 13.80 16.26 -16.95
CA LYS A 360 14.30 17.09 -18.06
C LYS A 360 14.03 18.58 -17.84
N GLU A 361 12.91 18.94 -17.22
CA GLU A 361 12.58 20.33 -16.85
C GLU A 361 13.51 20.86 -15.75
N GLU A 362 13.79 20.04 -14.73
CA GLU A 362 14.79 20.36 -13.69
C GLU A 362 16.18 20.53 -14.29
N LEU A 363 16.64 19.55 -15.07
CA LEU A 363 17.95 19.57 -15.73
C LEU A 363 18.11 20.77 -16.66
N LYS A 364 17.04 21.15 -17.36
CA LYS A 364 17.05 22.36 -18.19
C LYS A 364 17.32 23.61 -17.35
N ASN A 365 16.64 23.78 -16.22
CA ASN A 365 16.87 24.93 -15.34
C ASN A 365 18.31 24.95 -14.82
N ASP A 366 18.86 23.78 -14.47
CA ASP A 366 20.25 23.66 -14.01
C ASP A 366 21.26 24.03 -15.10
N ILE A 367 21.03 23.59 -16.35
CA ILE A 367 21.87 23.93 -17.50
C ILE A 367 21.77 25.43 -17.83
N ASP A 368 20.57 26.00 -17.78
CA ASP A 368 20.36 27.43 -18.02
C ASP A 368 21.11 28.27 -16.97
N ALA A 369 21.03 27.88 -15.69
CA ALA A 369 21.79 28.49 -14.62
C ALA A 369 23.31 28.34 -14.83
N TRP A 370 23.78 27.15 -15.21
CA TRP A 370 25.18 26.85 -15.50
C TRP A 370 25.76 27.73 -16.62
N ILE A 371 25.02 27.93 -17.70
CA ILE A 371 25.43 28.75 -18.84
C ILE A 371 25.35 30.24 -18.49
N SER A 372 24.38 30.66 -17.68
CA SER A 372 24.21 32.07 -17.28
C SER A 372 25.42 32.64 -16.53
N VAL A 373 26.15 31.80 -15.80
CA VAL A 373 27.40 32.18 -15.10
C VAL A 373 28.65 32.05 -15.99
N GLY A 374 28.47 31.89 -17.30
CA GLY A 374 29.54 31.93 -18.30
C GLY A 374 30.24 30.60 -18.58
N ASN A 375 29.76 29.47 -18.03
CA ASN A 375 30.35 28.18 -18.36
C ASN A 375 29.94 27.72 -19.77
N LYS A 376 30.78 26.87 -20.37
CA LYS A 376 30.48 26.28 -21.69
C LYS A 376 29.30 25.32 -21.62
N LYS A 377 28.60 25.20 -22.74
CA LYS A 377 27.55 24.19 -22.93
C LYS A 377 28.12 22.78 -22.77
N PRO A 378 27.41 21.88 -22.09
CA PRO A 378 27.74 20.46 -22.13
C PRO A 378 27.63 19.94 -23.57
N LYS A 379 28.55 19.05 -23.97
CA LYS A 379 28.57 18.48 -25.32
C LYS A 379 28.55 16.95 -25.30
N LEU A 380 27.58 16.39 -26.01
CA LEU A 380 27.34 14.94 -26.15
C LEU A 380 27.55 14.48 -27.59
N VAL A 381 28.39 13.48 -27.80
CA VAL A 381 28.64 12.89 -29.12
C VAL A 381 28.24 11.42 -29.12
N ALA A 382 27.43 10.99 -30.10
CA ALA A 382 27.19 9.57 -30.33
C ALA A 382 27.90 9.07 -31.59
N ILE A 383 28.37 7.83 -31.53
CA ILE A 383 28.83 7.07 -32.68
C ILE A 383 27.78 5.99 -32.97
N LEU A 384 27.31 5.97 -34.22
CA LEU A 384 26.39 4.97 -34.74
C LEU A 384 27.09 4.19 -35.86
N VAL A 385 27.12 2.86 -35.75
CA VAL A 385 27.74 1.98 -36.76
C VAL A 385 26.66 1.16 -37.48
N GLY A 386 26.60 1.30 -38.80
CA GLY A 386 25.64 0.61 -39.66
C GLY A 386 24.24 1.25 -39.70
N GLU A 387 23.30 0.54 -40.31
CA GLU A 387 21.98 1.08 -40.66
C GLU A 387 20.81 0.46 -39.89
N ASN A 388 21.07 -0.11 -38.70
CA ASN A 388 20.02 -0.72 -37.90
C ASN A 388 18.91 0.32 -37.56
N PRO A 389 17.66 0.14 -38.04
CA PRO A 389 16.61 1.15 -37.85
C PRO A 389 16.25 1.40 -36.38
N ALA A 390 16.44 0.39 -35.51
CA ALA A 390 16.24 0.53 -34.06
C ALA A 390 17.26 1.49 -33.45
N SER A 391 18.53 1.26 -33.75
CA SER A 391 19.67 2.05 -33.27
C SER A 391 19.57 3.49 -33.76
N GLN A 392 19.24 3.70 -35.03
CA GLN A 392 19.01 5.04 -35.59
C GLN A 392 17.90 5.80 -34.87
N THR A 393 16.75 5.14 -34.63
CA THR A 393 15.62 5.77 -33.92
C THR A 393 16.00 6.12 -32.48
N TYR A 394 16.75 5.26 -31.81
CA TYR A 394 17.16 5.46 -30.42
C TYR A 394 18.17 6.60 -30.28
N VAL A 395 19.20 6.63 -31.13
CA VAL A 395 20.16 7.74 -31.18
C VAL A 395 19.47 9.05 -31.50
N ARG A 396 18.58 9.08 -32.51
CA ARG A 396 17.82 10.29 -32.84
C ARG A 396 17.04 10.82 -31.63
N ARG A 397 16.35 9.96 -30.87
CA ARG A 397 15.61 10.35 -29.65
C ARG A 397 16.52 10.87 -28.54
N LYS A 398 17.73 10.32 -28.39
CA LYS A 398 18.75 10.82 -27.45
C LYS A 398 19.17 12.25 -27.83
N MET A 399 19.46 12.49 -29.11
CA MET A 399 19.85 13.81 -29.63
C MET A 399 18.71 14.83 -29.56
N GLU A 400 17.48 14.44 -29.93
CA GLU A 400 16.29 15.28 -29.78
C GLU A 400 16.07 15.69 -28.32
N SER A 401 16.31 14.78 -27.37
CA SER A 401 16.19 15.08 -25.94
C SER A 401 17.31 16.01 -25.43
N ALA A 402 18.53 15.88 -25.95
CA ALA A 402 19.65 16.79 -25.65
C ALA A 402 19.34 18.23 -26.10
N ASN A 403 18.68 18.36 -27.26
CA ASN A 403 18.20 19.65 -27.75
C ASN A 403 16.97 20.16 -26.95
N PHE A 404 16.06 19.27 -26.56
CA PHE A 404 14.84 19.63 -25.82
C PHE A 404 15.15 20.30 -24.47
N VAL A 405 16.15 19.83 -23.73
CA VAL A 405 16.59 20.48 -22.48
C VAL A 405 17.18 21.88 -22.72
N GLY A 406 17.24 22.36 -23.96
CA GLY A 406 17.52 23.75 -24.31
C GLY A 406 16.31 24.60 -24.74
N ASN A 407 15.11 24.05 -24.88
CA ASN A 407 13.97 24.80 -25.41
C ASN A 407 13.23 25.60 -24.33
N ILE A 408 13.18 26.94 -24.46
CA ILE A 408 12.40 27.83 -23.58
C ILE A 408 10.89 27.51 -23.70
N ILE A 409 10.20 27.35 -22.56
CA ILE A 409 8.74 27.47 -22.49
C ILE A 409 8.43 28.96 -22.30
N PHE A 410 7.92 29.62 -23.34
CA PHE A 410 7.46 31.01 -23.32
C PHE A 410 6.21 31.16 -22.46
N LYS A 411 6.34 31.17 -21.13
CA LYS A 411 5.20 31.51 -20.27
C LYS A 411 5.31 32.81 -19.49
N ASN A 412 6.49 33.41 -19.29
CA ASN A 412 6.59 34.62 -18.45
C ASN A 412 7.88 35.47 -18.61
N LEU A 413 8.32 35.86 -19.81
CA LEU A 413 9.38 36.89 -19.92
C LEU A 413 9.10 37.97 -20.99
N CYS A 414 8.97 39.19 -20.46
CA CYS A 414 9.32 40.51 -20.99
C CYS A 414 8.97 40.88 -22.45
N LYS A 415 8.09 41.88 -22.59
CA LYS A 415 7.63 42.51 -23.86
C LYS A 415 8.73 43.24 -24.68
N ASN A 416 10.02 43.18 -24.33
CA ASN A 416 11.08 44.01 -24.93
C ASN A 416 12.38 43.23 -25.24
N LEU A 417 12.35 42.21 -26.11
CA LEU A 417 13.56 41.57 -26.67
C LEU A 417 13.56 41.70 -28.19
N THR A 418 14.73 42.00 -28.79
CA THR A 418 14.87 42.07 -30.25
C THR A 418 14.98 40.66 -30.85
N PHE A 419 14.69 40.50 -32.14
CA PHE A 419 14.80 39.21 -32.85
C PHE A 419 16.21 38.60 -32.78
N ILE A 420 17.25 39.44 -32.68
CA ILE A 420 18.66 39.01 -32.55
C ILE A 420 18.95 38.49 -31.13
N ASP A 421 18.42 39.14 -30.08
CA ASP A 421 18.53 38.66 -28.70
C ASP A 421 17.80 37.33 -28.52
N LEU A 422 16.66 37.18 -29.20
CA LEU A 422 15.87 35.94 -29.23
C LEU A 422 16.64 34.81 -29.93
N LEU A 423 17.26 35.10 -31.08
CA LEU A 423 18.05 34.12 -31.85
C LEU A 423 19.31 33.70 -31.09
N MET A 424 19.98 34.65 -30.40
CA MET A 424 21.14 34.38 -29.54
C MET A 424 20.78 33.59 -28.28
N GLN A 425 19.60 33.81 -27.67
CA GLN A 425 19.15 33.01 -26.53
C GLN A 425 18.77 31.58 -26.97
N ILE A 426 18.07 31.41 -28.09
CA ILE A 426 17.70 30.08 -28.63
C ILE A 426 18.93 29.24 -28.99
N THR A 427 19.99 29.86 -29.53
CA THR A 427 21.25 29.15 -29.85
C THR A 427 22.11 28.87 -28.62
N ARG A 428 21.80 29.42 -27.44
CA ARG A 428 22.63 29.34 -26.21
C ARG A 428 22.15 28.36 -25.16
N LEU A 429 21.06 27.63 -25.38
CA LEU A 429 20.49 26.76 -24.35
C LEU A 429 20.62 25.27 -24.73
N GLY A 430 20.59 24.39 -23.73
CA GLY A 430 20.63 22.92 -23.89
C GLY A 430 22.01 22.29 -24.04
N ILE A 431 22.02 20.98 -24.34
CA ILE A 431 23.22 20.17 -24.55
C ILE A 431 23.54 20.18 -26.05
N GLU A 432 24.76 20.61 -26.40
CA GLU A 432 25.24 20.52 -27.78
C GLU A 432 25.41 19.03 -28.15
N SER A 433 24.86 18.60 -29.29
CA SER A 433 24.96 17.19 -29.67
C SER A 433 25.04 16.93 -31.16
N TYR A 434 25.81 15.92 -31.55
CA TYR A 434 25.88 15.42 -32.93
C TYR A 434 26.15 13.92 -32.97
N THR A 435 25.91 13.32 -34.15
CA THR A 435 26.11 11.89 -34.39
C THR A 435 27.15 11.67 -35.47
N ILE A 436 28.14 10.83 -35.19
CA ILE A 436 29.09 10.30 -36.16
C ILE A 436 28.48 9.00 -36.71
N ASN A 437 28.20 8.98 -38.02
CA ASN A 437 27.67 7.80 -38.70
C ASN A 437 28.80 7.06 -39.40
N LEU A 438 29.06 5.83 -38.96
CA LEU A 438 30.04 4.92 -39.54
C LEU A 438 29.32 3.83 -40.34
N LYS A 439 29.91 3.39 -41.45
CA LYS A 439 29.33 2.35 -42.32
C LYS A 439 29.32 0.99 -41.62
N GLU A 440 28.44 0.08 -42.04
CA GLU A 440 28.35 -1.27 -41.45
C GLU A 440 29.65 -2.08 -41.60
N ASN A 441 30.44 -1.83 -42.65
CA ASN A 441 31.74 -2.45 -42.89
C ASN A 441 32.93 -1.78 -42.17
N THR A 442 32.65 -0.91 -41.19
CA THR A 442 33.69 -0.26 -40.38
C THR A 442 34.49 -1.29 -39.59
N THR A 443 35.80 -1.11 -39.50
CA THR A 443 36.69 -1.99 -38.73
C THR A 443 36.80 -1.52 -37.29
N GLN A 444 37.16 -2.44 -36.38
CA GLN A 444 37.44 -2.14 -34.97
C GLN A 444 38.42 -0.97 -34.83
N LYS A 445 39.52 -1.00 -35.60
CA LYS A 445 40.53 0.05 -35.60
C LYS A 445 39.96 1.45 -35.90
N ILE A 446 39.14 1.58 -36.96
CA ILE A 446 38.55 2.87 -37.35
C ILE A 446 37.59 3.37 -36.26
N LEU A 447 36.80 2.47 -35.65
CA LEU A 447 35.90 2.82 -34.56
C LEU A 447 36.68 3.33 -33.33
N LEU A 448 37.76 2.64 -32.95
CA LEU A 448 38.63 3.03 -31.84
C LEU A 448 39.36 4.36 -32.11
N GLU A 449 39.79 4.63 -33.34
CA GLU A 449 40.38 5.91 -33.73
C GLU A 449 39.40 7.08 -33.55
N ASN A 450 38.13 6.89 -33.93
CA ASN A 450 37.09 7.90 -33.69
C ASN A 450 36.87 8.13 -32.19
N ILE A 451 36.83 7.07 -31.38
CA ILE A 451 36.68 7.17 -29.92
C ILE A 451 37.87 7.91 -29.30
N ASN A 452 39.09 7.60 -29.71
CA ASN A 452 40.31 8.27 -29.23
C ASN A 452 40.32 9.76 -29.58
N SER A 453 39.92 10.12 -30.80
CA SER A 453 39.78 11.52 -31.18
C SER A 453 38.79 12.28 -30.28
N LEU A 454 37.65 11.66 -29.93
CA LEU A 454 36.67 12.25 -29.01
C LEU A 454 37.16 12.30 -27.56
N ASN A 455 37.95 11.31 -27.13
CA ASN A 455 38.57 11.32 -25.80
C ASN A 455 39.52 12.51 -25.64
N GLU A 456 40.29 12.82 -26.67
CA GLU A 456 41.26 13.92 -26.68
C GLU A 456 40.61 15.30 -26.86
N ASP A 457 39.42 15.39 -27.48
CA ASP A 457 38.72 16.66 -27.69
C ASP A 457 38.20 17.27 -26.37
N PRO A 458 38.79 18.38 -25.86
CA PRO A 458 38.37 18.99 -24.59
C PRO A 458 37.01 19.69 -24.67
N SER A 459 36.42 19.83 -25.86
CA SER A 459 35.06 20.34 -26.03
C SER A 459 34.00 19.27 -25.78
N VAL A 460 34.35 17.98 -25.85
CA VAL A 460 33.42 16.85 -25.69
C VAL A 460 33.39 16.40 -24.24
N ASP A 461 32.20 16.41 -23.64
CA ASP A 461 31.99 15.96 -22.26
C ASP A 461 31.48 14.51 -22.22
N GLY A 462 30.59 14.13 -23.13
CA GLY A 462 29.98 12.80 -23.17
C GLY A 462 30.20 12.09 -24.50
N ILE A 463 30.54 10.80 -24.43
CA ILE A 463 30.66 9.91 -25.58
C ILE A 463 29.72 8.73 -25.39
N ILE A 464 29.00 8.38 -26.47
CA ILE A 464 28.16 7.19 -26.54
C ILE A 464 28.52 6.42 -27.79
N VAL A 465 28.65 5.10 -27.66
CA VAL A 465 28.65 4.21 -28.82
C VAL A 465 27.37 3.39 -28.78
N GLN A 466 26.55 3.52 -29.82
CA GLN A 466 25.25 2.85 -29.84
C GLN A 466 25.39 1.34 -30.07
N LEU A 467 24.95 0.55 -29.09
CA LEU A 467 24.88 -0.91 -29.17
C LEU A 467 23.50 -1.39 -29.69
N PRO A 468 23.41 -2.61 -30.27
CA PRO A 468 24.51 -3.53 -30.58
C PRO A 468 25.33 -3.08 -31.80
N LEU A 469 26.60 -3.50 -31.85
CA LEU A 469 27.49 -3.27 -33.00
C LEU A 469 27.27 -4.32 -34.10
N PRO A 470 27.66 -4.03 -35.36
CA PRO A 470 27.75 -5.04 -36.41
C PRO A 470 28.58 -6.27 -35.99
N LYS A 471 28.20 -7.45 -36.52
CA LYS A 471 28.88 -8.71 -36.21
C LYS A 471 30.37 -8.62 -36.54
N GLY A 472 31.21 -9.00 -35.58
CA GLY A 472 32.68 -9.02 -35.73
C GLY A 472 33.40 -7.86 -35.05
N LEU A 473 32.68 -6.84 -34.56
CA LEU A 473 33.24 -5.82 -33.68
C LEU A 473 33.18 -6.27 -32.21
N ASP A 474 34.20 -5.93 -31.44
CA ASP A 474 34.26 -6.22 -30.00
C ASP A 474 33.64 -5.06 -29.23
N GLU A 475 32.39 -5.24 -28.80
CA GLU A 475 31.64 -4.26 -27.99
C GLU A 475 32.32 -3.95 -26.66
N LYS A 476 32.98 -4.95 -26.05
CA LYS A 476 33.65 -4.77 -24.76
C LYS A 476 34.86 -3.86 -24.93
N GLU A 477 35.71 -4.15 -25.91
CA GLU A 477 36.87 -3.29 -26.22
C GLU A 477 36.44 -1.86 -26.54
N VAL A 478 35.36 -1.69 -27.32
CA VAL A 478 34.79 -0.38 -27.65
C VAL A 478 34.33 0.38 -26.41
N CYS A 479 33.61 -0.27 -25.48
CA CYS A 479 33.17 0.37 -24.25
C CYS A 479 34.36 0.76 -23.34
N GLN A 480 35.44 -0.04 -23.35
CA GLN A 480 36.66 0.26 -22.57
C GLN A 480 37.55 1.32 -23.22
N ALA A 481 37.40 1.58 -24.51
CA ALA A 481 38.16 2.63 -25.19
C ALA A 481 37.63 4.03 -24.86
N ILE A 482 36.38 4.16 -24.44
CA ILE A 482 35.82 5.45 -24.01
C ILE A 482 36.45 5.85 -22.68
N SER A 483 36.98 7.06 -22.58
CA SER A 483 37.53 7.56 -21.32
C SER A 483 36.47 7.47 -20.21
N PRO A 484 36.80 6.92 -19.02
CA PRO A 484 35.83 6.80 -17.94
C PRO A 484 35.24 8.13 -17.49
N LYS A 485 35.95 9.25 -17.73
CA LYS A 485 35.48 10.61 -17.45
C LYS A 485 34.47 11.14 -18.48
N LYS A 486 34.35 10.51 -19.66
CA LYS A 486 33.40 10.87 -20.72
C LYS A 486 32.37 9.77 -21.01
N ASP A 487 32.46 8.65 -20.32
CA ASP A 487 31.58 7.49 -20.43
C ASP A 487 30.23 7.75 -19.73
N VAL A 488 29.37 8.50 -20.40
CA VAL A 488 28.06 8.91 -19.86
C VAL A 488 27.03 7.77 -19.82
N ASP A 489 27.28 6.66 -20.52
CA ASP A 489 26.50 5.42 -20.41
C ASP A 489 26.95 4.54 -19.22
N GLY A 490 28.15 4.79 -18.67
CA GLY A 490 28.67 4.15 -17.44
C GLY A 490 29.18 2.71 -17.64
N PHE A 491 29.62 2.34 -18.84
CA PHE A 491 30.02 0.96 -19.18
C PHE A 491 31.52 0.68 -19.03
N HIS A 492 32.33 1.70 -18.80
CA HIS A 492 33.76 1.55 -18.54
C HIS A 492 33.98 0.83 -17.20
N LEU A 493 34.97 -0.07 -17.15
CA LEU A 493 35.24 -0.92 -15.99
C LEU A 493 35.55 -0.10 -14.72
N GLU A 494 36.22 1.04 -14.86
CA GLU A 494 36.45 1.96 -13.74
C GLU A 494 35.14 2.48 -13.14
N ASN A 495 34.15 2.84 -13.96
CA ASN A 495 32.84 3.32 -13.50
C ASN A 495 32.04 2.22 -12.80
N ILE A 496 32.05 1.00 -13.35
CA ILE A 496 31.43 -0.17 -12.71
C ILE A 496 32.17 -0.54 -11.41
N GLY A 497 33.50 -0.44 -11.40
CA GLY A 497 34.33 -0.66 -10.20
C GLY A 497 34.01 0.35 -9.10
N ASN A 498 33.88 1.62 -9.45
CA ASN A 498 33.45 2.66 -8.52
C ASN A 498 32.05 2.35 -7.95
N LEU A 499 31.10 1.92 -8.78
CA LEU A 499 29.78 1.50 -8.30
C LEU A 499 29.86 0.31 -7.33
N THR A 500 30.70 -0.69 -7.59
CA THR A 500 30.87 -1.84 -6.68
C THR A 500 31.47 -1.47 -5.33
N LEU A 501 32.30 -0.42 -5.28
CA LEU A 501 32.96 0.06 -4.09
C LEU A 501 32.20 1.23 -3.43
N ASP A 502 30.96 1.49 -3.86
CA ASP A 502 30.17 2.64 -3.43
C ASP A 502 30.98 3.95 -3.43
N SER A 503 31.74 4.14 -4.51
CA SER A 503 32.65 5.25 -4.72
C SER A 503 32.13 6.18 -5.81
N ILE A 504 32.63 7.42 -5.83
CA ILE A 504 32.21 8.44 -6.79
C ILE A 504 32.61 8.00 -8.21
N GLY A 505 31.61 7.75 -9.06
CA GLY A 505 31.77 7.37 -10.46
C GLY A 505 30.52 7.66 -11.28
N ILE A 506 30.56 7.39 -12.58
CA ILE A 506 29.38 7.51 -13.44
C ILE A 506 28.57 6.22 -13.32
N ILE A 507 27.35 6.32 -12.80
CA ILE A 507 26.44 5.17 -12.68
C ILE A 507 25.74 4.97 -14.05
N PRO A 508 25.56 3.72 -14.52
CA PRO A 508 24.92 3.49 -15.80
C PRO A 508 23.53 4.11 -15.91
N ALA A 509 23.22 4.70 -17.07
CA ALA A 509 22.02 5.53 -17.22
C ALA A 509 20.70 4.77 -16.94
N THR A 510 20.60 3.51 -17.38
CA THR A 510 19.43 2.66 -17.09
C THR A 510 19.29 2.36 -15.59
N VAL A 511 20.41 2.20 -14.88
CA VAL A 511 20.45 1.87 -13.46
C VAL A 511 19.99 3.07 -12.63
N LEU A 512 20.50 4.26 -12.96
CA LEU A 512 19.98 5.53 -12.41
C LEU A 512 18.50 5.71 -12.74
N GLY A 513 18.07 5.31 -13.94
CA GLY A 513 16.67 5.41 -14.35
C GLY A 513 15.77 4.58 -13.45
N VAL A 514 16.17 3.33 -13.15
CA VAL A 514 15.47 2.47 -12.19
C VAL A 514 15.44 3.09 -10.80
N LYS A 515 16.58 3.61 -10.29
CA LYS A 515 16.63 4.29 -8.99
C LYS A 515 15.67 5.48 -8.91
N GLU A 516 15.68 6.36 -9.90
CA GLU A 516 14.79 7.54 -9.93
C GLU A 516 13.31 7.15 -9.99
N LEU A 517 12.97 6.08 -10.72
CA LEU A 517 11.60 5.55 -10.73
C LEU A 517 11.16 5.07 -9.34
N ILE A 518 12.04 4.38 -8.61
CA ILE A 518 11.79 3.91 -7.23
C ILE A 518 11.63 5.10 -6.29
N VAL A 519 12.59 6.02 -6.30
CA VAL A 519 12.64 7.18 -5.38
C VAL A 519 11.46 8.12 -5.62
N ARG A 520 11.19 8.52 -6.86
CA ARG A 520 10.08 9.45 -7.17
C ARG A 520 8.70 8.82 -7.04
N SER A 521 8.61 7.49 -7.04
CA SER A 521 7.37 6.78 -6.73
C SER A 521 7.19 6.50 -5.24
N ASN A 522 8.09 7.00 -4.37
CA ASN A 522 8.08 6.79 -2.92
C ASN A 522 7.98 5.29 -2.53
N ILE A 523 8.71 4.43 -3.24
CA ILE A 523 8.77 3.01 -2.91
C ILE A 523 9.70 2.83 -1.70
N GLU A 524 9.22 2.18 -0.64
CA GLU A 524 10.03 1.87 0.54
C GLU A 524 11.09 0.81 0.19
N THR A 525 12.37 1.09 0.45
CA THR A 525 13.48 0.19 0.10
C THR A 525 14.28 -0.33 1.29
N PHE A 526 14.47 0.48 2.34
CA PHE A 526 15.32 0.12 3.48
C PHE A 526 14.93 -1.21 4.12
N GLY A 527 15.85 -2.17 4.13
CA GLY A 527 15.67 -3.51 4.70
C GLY A 527 14.68 -4.41 3.94
N LYS A 528 14.18 -3.99 2.78
CA LYS A 528 13.24 -4.76 1.95
C LYS A 528 13.95 -5.74 1.05
N HIS A 529 13.21 -6.72 0.53
CA HIS A 529 13.76 -7.75 -0.36
C HIS A 529 13.56 -7.37 -1.83
N ALA A 530 14.67 -7.24 -2.57
CA ALA A 530 14.67 -7.06 -4.01
C ALA A 530 15.12 -8.33 -4.74
N VAL A 531 14.45 -8.64 -5.85
CA VAL A 531 14.88 -9.68 -6.79
C VAL A 531 15.17 -9.03 -8.15
N VAL A 532 16.39 -9.20 -8.63
CA VAL A 532 16.82 -8.75 -9.96
C VAL A 532 16.93 -9.96 -10.89
N ILE A 533 16.08 -10.04 -11.90
CA ILE A 533 16.05 -11.13 -12.88
C ILE A 533 16.81 -10.68 -14.13
N GLY A 534 18.06 -11.10 -14.24
CA GLY A 534 18.97 -10.66 -15.30
C GLY A 534 20.33 -10.32 -14.70
N ARG A 535 21.40 -10.83 -15.33
CA ARG A 535 22.79 -10.68 -14.84
C ARG A 535 23.73 -10.05 -15.86
N SER A 536 23.17 -9.29 -16.80
CA SER A 536 23.96 -8.54 -17.78
C SER A 536 24.89 -7.56 -17.06
N LYS A 537 26.10 -7.38 -17.60
CA LYS A 537 27.14 -6.59 -16.94
C LYS A 537 26.86 -5.08 -16.96
N HIS A 538 26.00 -4.63 -17.86
CA HIS A 538 25.65 -3.21 -18.03
C HIS A 538 24.31 -2.82 -17.39
N VAL A 539 23.44 -3.79 -17.08
CA VAL A 539 22.09 -3.51 -16.57
C VAL A 539 21.81 -4.31 -15.30
N GLY A 540 21.67 -5.64 -15.40
CA GLY A 540 21.22 -6.46 -14.28
C GLY A 540 22.14 -6.44 -13.07
N LEU A 541 23.45 -6.64 -13.27
CA LEU A 541 24.42 -6.60 -12.17
C LEU A 541 24.51 -5.20 -11.53
N PRO A 542 24.69 -4.10 -12.29
CA PRO A 542 24.69 -2.75 -11.72
C PRO A 542 23.41 -2.37 -10.97
N ILE A 543 22.22 -2.79 -11.44
CA ILE A 543 20.97 -2.60 -10.69
C ILE A 543 21.07 -3.28 -9.33
N ALA A 544 21.51 -4.54 -9.28
CA ALA A 544 21.60 -5.27 -8.02
C ALA A 544 22.59 -4.62 -7.03
N LEU A 545 23.72 -4.11 -7.53
CA LEU A 545 24.70 -3.39 -6.71
C LEU A 545 24.12 -2.11 -6.12
N LEU A 546 23.42 -1.31 -6.93
CA LEU A 546 22.83 -0.05 -6.47
C LEU A 546 21.66 -0.27 -5.49
N LEU A 547 20.84 -1.31 -5.71
CA LEU A 547 19.75 -1.65 -4.79
C LEU A 547 20.29 -2.07 -3.41
N HIS A 548 21.41 -2.79 -3.39
CA HIS A 548 22.04 -3.26 -2.16
C HIS A 548 22.81 -2.17 -1.40
N ALA A 549 23.51 -1.28 -2.11
CA ALA A 549 24.43 -0.31 -1.51
C ALA A 549 23.77 0.56 -0.42
N ASP A 550 24.60 1.10 0.46
CA ASP A 550 24.21 1.98 1.56
C ASP A 550 23.59 3.27 1.02
N GLY A 551 22.40 3.64 1.51
CA GLY A 551 21.70 4.86 1.11
C GLY A 551 22.42 6.14 1.51
N THR A 552 23.28 6.10 2.51
CA THR A 552 24.15 7.21 2.94
C THR A 552 25.49 7.26 2.19
N GLY A 553 25.74 6.25 1.36
CA GLY A 553 26.92 6.08 0.53
C GLY A 553 27.09 7.07 -0.62
N ALA A 554 28.24 7.02 -1.31
CA ALA A 554 28.54 7.95 -2.39
C ALA A 554 27.63 7.75 -3.63
N THR A 555 27.13 6.53 -3.83
CA THR A 555 26.18 6.20 -4.89
C THR A 555 24.73 6.47 -4.51
N GLY A 556 24.47 6.71 -3.21
CA GLY A 556 23.15 6.80 -2.60
C GLY A 556 22.34 5.55 -2.90
N GLY A 557 22.79 4.40 -2.41
CA GLY A 557 22.12 3.13 -2.61
C GLY A 557 20.72 3.08 -2.00
N LEU A 558 20.13 1.89 -1.89
CA LEU A 558 18.74 1.74 -1.45
C LEU A 558 18.56 0.78 -0.27
N ASP A 559 19.66 0.29 0.34
CA ASP A 559 19.66 -0.55 1.55
C ASP A 559 18.76 -1.80 1.45
N MET A 560 18.66 -2.38 0.25
CA MET A 560 17.82 -3.55 0.01
C MET A 560 18.61 -4.86 0.17
N THR A 561 17.99 -5.87 0.76
CA THR A 561 18.47 -7.25 0.62
C THR A 561 18.22 -7.68 -0.82
N THR A 562 19.28 -7.93 -1.59
CA THR A 562 19.15 -8.16 -3.04
C THR A 562 19.49 -9.60 -3.45
N THR A 563 18.62 -10.22 -4.23
CA THR A 563 18.83 -11.54 -4.84
C THR A 563 18.95 -11.41 -6.35
N ILE A 564 20.00 -12.00 -6.94
CA ILE A 564 20.23 -11.98 -8.39
C ILE A 564 19.80 -13.32 -8.98
N CYS A 565 18.84 -13.29 -9.89
CA CYS A 565 18.38 -14.43 -10.68
C CYS A 565 18.76 -14.26 -12.16
N HIS A 566 18.62 -15.32 -12.94
CA HIS A 566 18.85 -15.30 -14.39
C HIS A 566 17.96 -16.32 -15.10
N ILE A 567 17.96 -16.32 -16.43
CA ILE A 567 17.12 -17.22 -17.24
C ILE A 567 17.35 -18.72 -16.97
N ASN A 568 18.53 -19.09 -16.45
CA ASN A 568 18.84 -20.48 -16.06
C ASN A 568 18.54 -20.79 -14.58
N THR A 569 17.98 -19.84 -13.81
CA THR A 569 17.53 -20.12 -12.45
C THR A 569 16.30 -21.03 -12.57
N PRO A 570 16.26 -22.20 -11.90
CA PRO A 570 15.12 -23.11 -12.00
C PRO A 570 13.79 -22.38 -11.75
N SER A 571 12.77 -22.65 -12.55
CA SER A 571 11.50 -21.91 -12.53
C SER A 571 10.86 -21.86 -11.14
N ASP A 572 10.94 -22.97 -10.40
CA ASP A 572 10.36 -23.07 -9.06
C ASP A 572 11.13 -22.19 -8.05
N GLN A 573 12.46 -22.13 -8.16
CA GLN A 573 13.29 -21.26 -7.33
C GLN A 573 13.09 -19.78 -7.69
N LEU A 574 13.02 -19.47 -8.99
CA LEU A 574 12.73 -18.11 -9.46
C LEU A 574 11.39 -17.61 -8.91
N LYS A 575 10.36 -18.45 -8.97
CA LYS A 575 9.03 -18.18 -8.42
C LYS A 575 9.03 -18.04 -6.90
N GLN A 576 9.78 -18.88 -6.18
CA GLN A 576 9.91 -18.76 -4.72
C GLN A 576 10.55 -17.43 -4.32
N MET A 577 11.66 -17.05 -4.97
CA MET A 577 12.37 -15.79 -4.67
C MET A 577 11.51 -14.57 -4.99
N THR A 578 10.89 -14.54 -6.17
CA THR A 578 10.02 -13.42 -6.60
C THR A 578 8.75 -13.26 -5.76
N ARG A 579 8.22 -14.35 -5.20
CA ARG A 579 7.06 -14.30 -4.27
C ARG A 579 7.38 -13.71 -2.91
N LEU A 580 8.65 -13.68 -2.52
CA LEU A 580 9.09 -13.06 -1.26
C LEU A 580 9.45 -11.58 -1.44
N ALA A 581 9.81 -11.20 -2.68
CA ALA A 581 10.31 -9.88 -3.02
C ALA A 581 9.25 -8.77 -2.84
N ASP A 582 9.67 -7.67 -2.23
CA ASP A 582 8.93 -6.40 -2.20
C ASP A 582 9.14 -5.62 -3.52
N LEU A 583 10.31 -5.80 -4.16
CA LEU A 583 10.66 -5.22 -5.46
C LEU A 583 11.15 -6.32 -6.42
N VAL A 584 10.54 -6.42 -7.59
CA VAL A 584 11.04 -7.26 -8.70
C VAL A 584 11.50 -6.36 -9.84
N VAL A 585 12.78 -6.44 -10.19
CA VAL A 585 13.34 -5.77 -11.37
C VAL A 585 13.71 -6.83 -12.40
N VAL A 586 13.10 -6.80 -13.58
CA VAL A 586 13.37 -7.77 -14.65
C VAL A 586 14.08 -7.11 -15.83
N ALA A 587 15.22 -7.68 -16.21
CA ALA A 587 16.11 -7.24 -17.28
C ALA A 587 16.71 -8.47 -17.99
N ALA A 588 15.86 -9.43 -18.36
CA ALA A 588 16.25 -10.72 -18.92
C ALA A 588 16.16 -10.75 -20.45
N GLY A 589 15.35 -9.89 -21.08
CA GLY A 589 15.10 -9.88 -22.52
C GLY A 589 14.29 -11.09 -22.97
N VAL A 590 13.33 -11.52 -22.14
CA VAL A 590 12.46 -12.68 -22.40
C VAL A 590 11.00 -12.25 -22.19
N PRO A 591 10.21 -12.08 -23.28
CA PRO A 591 8.83 -11.65 -23.19
C PRO A 591 7.98 -12.54 -22.28
N GLY A 592 7.28 -11.93 -21.31
CA GLY A 592 6.35 -12.64 -20.42
C GLY A 592 7.00 -13.64 -19.46
N LEU A 593 8.31 -13.52 -19.21
CA LEU A 593 9.03 -14.32 -18.22
C LEU A 593 8.43 -14.20 -16.82
N VAL A 594 8.02 -12.99 -16.42
CA VAL A 594 7.43 -12.74 -15.10
C VAL A 594 5.91 -12.77 -15.19
N THR A 595 5.30 -13.74 -14.52
CA THR A 595 3.86 -13.98 -14.54
C THR A 595 3.20 -13.60 -13.21
N LYS A 596 1.86 -13.45 -13.23
CA LYS A 596 1.04 -13.07 -12.07
C LYS A 596 1.35 -13.88 -10.80
N ASP A 597 1.52 -15.18 -10.93
CA ASP A 597 1.69 -16.11 -9.81
C ASP A 597 3.09 -16.06 -9.18
N MET A 598 4.04 -15.34 -9.79
CA MET A 598 5.38 -15.08 -9.26
C MET A 598 5.42 -13.85 -8.36
N ILE A 599 4.42 -12.97 -8.44
CA ILE A 599 4.46 -11.67 -7.78
C ILE A 599 3.77 -11.71 -6.42
N LYS A 600 4.47 -11.25 -5.38
CA LYS A 600 3.90 -10.97 -4.06
C LYS A 600 2.80 -9.89 -4.20
N PRO A 601 1.58 -10.12 -3.69
CA PRO A 601 0.57 -9.07 -3.63
C PRO A 601 1.11 -7.82 -2.95
N GLY A 602 0.97 -6.67 -3.60
CA GLY A 602 1.49 -5.41 -3.08
C GLY A 602 2.94 -5.07 -3.49
N ALA A 603 3.64 -5.94 -4.23
CA ALA A 603 5.02 -5.65 -4.66
C ALA A 603 5.09 -4.55 -5.74
N CYS A 604 6.27 -3.95 -5.86
CA CYS A 604 6.64 -3.10 -6.98
C CYS A 604 7.32 -3.94 -8.08
N VAL A 605 6.91 -3.76 -9.33
CA VAL A 605 7.49 -4.46 -10.48
C VAL A 605 8.05 -3.45 -11.49
N ILE A 606 9.35 -3.52 -11.74
CA ILE A 606 10.06 -2.69 -12.72
C ILE A 606 10.52 -3.58 -13.88
N ASP A 607 9.94 -3.31 -15.04
CA ASP A 607 10.23 -3.99 -16.30
C ASP A 607 11.22 -3.17 -17.13
N VAL A 608 12.47 -3.63 -17.16
CA VAL A 608 13.56 -3.05 -17.94
C VAL A 608 13.62 -3.68 -19.34
N GLY A 609 12.95 -4.83 -19.54
CA GLY A 609 12.94 -5.58 -20.78
C GLY A 609 12.38 -4.76 -21.94
N ILE A 610 13.02 -4.86 -23.10
CA ILE A 610 12.51 -4.28 -24.35
C ILE A 610 12.65 -5.33 -25.44
N ASN A 611 11.53 -5.93 -25.82
CA ASN A 611 11.46 -6.98 -26.82
C ASN A 611 10.58 -6.54 -27.99
N ARG A 612 11.01 -6.84 -29.22
CA ARG A 612 10.18 -6.62 -30.42
C ARG A 612 9.44 -7.90 -30.76
N VAL A 613 8.12 -7.84 -30.75
CA VAL A 613 7.25 -8.96 -31.14
C VAL A 613 6.32 -8.52 -32.26
N LYS A 614 5.93 -9.45 -33.13
CA LYS A 614 4.86 -9.20 -34.10
C LYS A 614 3.52 -9.33 -33.41
N ASP A 615 2.72 -8.28 -33.46
CA ASP A 615 1.34 -8.29 -33.01
C ASP A 615 0.55 -9.27 -33.90
N LYS A 616 -0.06 -10.29 -33.29
CA LYS A 616 -0.85 -11.32 -33.99
C LYS A 616 -2.09 -10.75 -34.69
N THR A 617 -2.61 -9.61 -34.23
CA THR A 617 -3.81 -8.96 -34.75
C THR A 617 -3.50 -7.95 -35.85
N THR A 618 -2.46 -7.13 -35.68
CA THR A 618 -2.15 -6.04 -36.62
C THR A 618 -0.99 -6.34 -37.56
N ASN A 619 -0.27 -7.45 -37.34
CA ASN A 619 0.98 -7.82 -38.02
C ASN A 619 2.08 -6.74 -37.97
N ARG A 620 1.96 -5.77 -37.07
CA ARG A 620 2.95 -4.71 -36.83
C ARG A 620 3.91 -5.14 -35.73
N ASN A 621 5.14 -4.63 -35.79
CA ASN A 621 6.11 -4.82 -34.72
C ASN A 621 5.73 -3.92 -33.53
N ILE A 622 5.48 -4.52 -32.37
CA ILE A 622 5.23 -3.82 -31.10
C ILE A 622 6.36 -4.09 -30.11
N LEU A 623 6.54 -3.17 -29.17
CA LEU A 623 7.46 -3.34 -28.05
C LEU A 623 6.71 -3.91 -26.86
N VAL A 624 7.23 -4.98 -26.29
CA VAL A 624 6.73 -5.62 -25.07
C VAL A 624 7.88 -5.82 -24.09
N GLY A 625 7.57 -5.81 -22.80
CA GLY A 625 8.56 -6.04 -21.76
C GLY A 625 8.76 -7.52 -21.44
N ASP A 626 9.46 -7.80 -20.34
CA ASP A 626 9.66 -9.15 -19.83
C ASP A 626 8.52 -9.61 -18.90
N VAL A 627 7.60 -8.71 -18.54
CA VAL A 627 6.47 -8.97 -17.65
C VAL A 627 5.19 -9.22 -18.45
N ASP A 628 4.38 -10.20 -18.02
CA ASP A 628 2.97 -10.31 -18.41
C ASP A 628 2.15 -9.17 -17.78
N TYR A 629 2.28 -7.97 -18.35
CA TYR A 629 1.79 -6.71 -17.79
C TYR A 629 0.31 -6.76 -17.40
N GLU A 630 -0.55 -7.28 -18.28
CA GLU A 630 -2.01 -7.28 -18.08
C GLU A 630 -2.46 -8.16 -16.91
N ASN A 631 -1.70 -9.20 -16.56
CA ASN A 631 -2.03 -10.07 -15.44
C ASN A 631 -1.25 -9.70 -14.18
N VAL A 632 -0.02 -9.21 -14.31
CA VAL A 632 0.81 -8.76 -13.18
C VAL A 632 0.31 -7.44 -12.61
N LYS A 633 -0.16 -6.49 -13.44
CA LYS A 633 -0.78 -5.24 -12.95
C LYS A 633 -1.97 -5.50 -12.04
N LYS A 634 -2.60 -6.67 -12.14
CA LYS A 634 -3.68 -7.03 -11.23
C LYS A 634 -3.08 -7.23 -9.83
N VAL A 635 -1.95 -7.90 -9.66
CA VAL A 635 -1.44 -8.29 -8.32
C VAL A 635 -0.45 -7.30 -7.69
N ALA A 636 0.37 -6.64 -8.50
CA ALA A 636 1.36 -5.68 -8.02
C ALA A 636 0.68 -4.43 -7.44
N GLN A 637 1.37 -3.72 -6.53
CA GLN A 637 0.96 -2.37 -6.13
C GLN A 637 1.43 -1.32 -7.13
N TYR A 638 2.63 -1.52 -7.68
CA TYR A 638 3.24 -0.62 -8.66
C TYR A 638 3.79 -1.41 -9.82
N ILE A 639 3.65 -0.88 -11.04
CA ILE A 639 4.18 -1.51 -12.24
C ILE A 639 4.63 -0.48 -13.28
N THR A 640 5.80 -0.67 -13.87
CA THR A 640 6.22 0.14 -15.02
C THR A 640 5.69 -0.47 -16.33
N PRO A 641 5.15 0.34 -17.27
CA PRO A 641 4.74 -0.15 -18.58
C PRO A 641 5.93 -0.30 -19.52
N VAL A 642 5.77 -1.15 -20.54
CA VAL A 642 6.67 -1.20 -21.70
C VAL A 642 5.82 -1.08 -22.97
N PRO A 643 6.00 -0.01 -23.79
CA PRO A 643 6.90 1.14 -23.60
C PRO A 643 6.39 2.14 -22.54
N GLY A 644 7.25 3.09 -22.15
CA GLY A 644 6.88 4.24 -21.32
C GLY A 644 7.29 4.15 -19.84
N GLY A 645 7.97 3.08 -19.43
CA GLY A 645 8.57 2.91 -18.10
C GLY A 645 10.04 3.29 -18.10
N VAL A 646 10.93 2.29 -18.09
CA VAL A 646 12.38 2.50 -17.93
C VAL A 646 13.05 3.18 -19.14
N GLY A 647 12.59 2.91 -20.36
CA GLY A 647 13.22 3.44 -21.59
C GLY A 647 13.37 4.98 -21.64
N PRO A 648 12.30 5.77 -21.41
CA PRO A 648 12.39 7.23 -21.31
C PRO A 648 13.38 7.71 -20.24
N MET A 649 13.43 7.00 -19.10
CA MET A 649 14.33 7.32 -17.99
C MET A 649 15.79 7.10 -18.35
N THR A 650 16.12 6.04 -19.10
CA THR A 650 17.48 5.81 -19.60
C THR A 650 17.99 7.01 -20.41
N VAL A 651 17.16 7.58 -21.30
CA VAL A 651 17.56 8.75 -22.08
C VAL A 651 17.73 9.98 -21.19
N THR A 652 16.84 10.21 -20.22
CA THR A 652 16.98 11.36 -19.30
C THR A 652 18.23 11.27 -18.44
N MET A 653 18.52 10.09 -17.89
CA MET A 653 19.68 9.88 -17.02
C MET A 653 21.00 10.00 -17.75
N LEU A 654 21.03 9.64 -19.03
CA LEU A 654 22.17 9.89 -19.90
C LEU A 654 22.50 11.40 -20.02
N LEU A 655 21.48 12.24 -20.17
CA LEU A 655 21.65 13.70 -20.22
C LEU A 655 22.11 14.24 -18.86
N LYS A 656 21.56 13.71 -17.76
CA LYS A 656 21.97 14.04 -16.39
C LYS A 656 23.45 13.69 -16.16
N ASN A 657 23.89 12.50 -16.62
CA ASN A 657 25.29 12.09 -16.60
C ASN A 657 26.17 13.04 -17.42
N THR A 658 25.75 13.40 -18.63
CA THR A 658 26.49 14.34 -19.49
C THR A 658 26.70 15.68 -18.80
N PHE A 659 25.65 16.23 -18.18
CA PHE A 659 25.76 17.49 -17.45
C PHE A 659 26.65 17.36 -16.20
N ALA A 660 26.53 16.28 -15.43
CA ALA A 660 27.37 16.02 -14.27
C ALA A 660 28.86 15.94 -14.65
N VAL A 661 29.17 15.28 -15.77
CA VAL A 661 30.53 15.21 -16.32
C VAL A 661 31.04 16.60 -16.71
N ALA A 662 30.25 17.39 -17.44
CA ALA A 662 30.63 18.74 -17.84
C ALA A 662 30.94 19.64 -16.64
N MET A 663 30.13 19.57 -15.57
CA MET A 663 30.38 20.28 -14.32
C MET A 663 31.70 19.86 -13.68
N LYS A 664 31.96 18.55 -13.58
CA LYS A 664 33.18 18.01 -12.98
C LYS A 664 34.44 18.40 -13.75
N ASN A 665 34.38 18.33 -15.09
CA ASN A 665 35.49 18.72 -15.96
C ASN A 665 35.82 20.22 -15.85
N SER A 666 34.78 21.07 -15.76
CA SER A 666 34.96 22.52 -15.60
C SER A 666 35.56 22.91 -14.24
N GLN A 667 35.12 22.28 -13.15
CA GLN A 667 35.68 22.52 -11.81
C GLN A 667 37.16 22.14 -11.72
N HIS A 668 37.53 21.00 -12.32
CA HIS A 668 38.93 20.56 -12.35
C HIS A 668 39.82 21.55 -13.11
N LYS A 669 39.33 22.10 -14.22
CA LYS A 669 40.04 23.12 -15.00
C LYS A 669 40.25 24.42 -14.22
N LYS A 670 39.21 24.93 -13.53
CA LYS A 670 39.32 26.12 -12.67
C LYS A 670 40.31 25.92 -11.52
N HIS A 671 40.32 24.73 -10.90
CA HIS A 671 41.32 24.40 -9.89
C HIS A 671 42.75 24.42 -10.46
N LEU A 672 43.00 23.76 -11.60
CA LEU A 672 44.31 23.76 -12.26
C LEU A 672 44.77 25.17 -12.66
N GLU A 673 43.88 26.00 -13.21
CA GLU A 673 44.18 27.40 -13.56
C GLU A 673 44.53 28.24 -12.33
N ASN A 674 43.80 28.08 -11.22
CA ASN A 674 44.11 28.75 -9.96
C ASN A 674 45.42 28.26 -9.34
N SER A 675 45.71 26.96 -9.39
CA SER A 675 46.99 26.41 -8.90
C SER A 675 48.19 26.91 -9.71
N ILE A 676 48.03 27.07 -11.03
CA ILE A 676 49.08 27.62 -11.91
C ILE A 676 49.24 29.13 -11.66
N PHE A 677 48.16 29.84 -11.32
CA PHE A 677 48.20 31.25 -10.96
C PHE A 677 48.85 31.49 -9.58
N GLU A 678 48.67 30.58 -8.62
CA GLU A 678 49.34 30.63 -7.31
C GLU A 678 50.82 30.21 -7.36
N MET A 679 51.24 29.46 -8.38
CA MET A 679 52.63 29.08 -8.62
C MET A 679 53.44 30.10 -9.46
N ARG A 680 52.77 31.09 -10.06
CA ARG A 680 53.40 32.21 -10.78
C ARG A 680 53.43 33.46 -9.92
#